data_AF-X2CS76-F1
#
_entry.id   AF-X2CS76-F1
#
_cell.length_a   1.000
_cell.length_b   1.000
_cell.length_c   1.000
_cell.angle_alpha   90.00
_cell.angle_beta   90.00
_cell.angle_gamma   90.00
#
_symmetry.space_group_name_H-M   'P 1'
#
loop_
_entity.id
_entity.type
_entity.pdbx_description
1 polymer ?
#
loop_
_entity_poly.entity_id
_entity_poly.type
_entity_poly.pdbx_seq_one_letter_code
_entity_poly.pdbx_strand_id
1 'polypeptide(L)'
;MEEDSPKKRTLGGRGALIMKALENKARQPQQATSSEPPQAVVPPLQSGARGVGGEAAALSPPNQGDGAPKPQTLSRGALLSQILQKRASFRGSPNSSADEMNIKPGIAQGSTALLTAEMVGSVTTQPGALPLQSSSAAMNPPLCKDEVAAAAESIQLLSVSETEQDPIKQHGTTGTKFSGTGNWIRLSQKEDKAVFQYEVKFEPQVDALNIRFGLLNTFKEQLGSAKTFDGNMLWLPIRLPKEIVLFETTNPQTNGKVTLKIIYKKKVKMDECIQFYNVLFNRIMRKLKMTKIGNNYYSPGGSVLVPQHKLEIWPGYVTSVSHQEDGLMICVDVSHRILRTETCYEVMSALCQKHRGNFKDAITSTLIGCVVLTRYNNRTYHIDDVLFDQNPTSSFTNYEGKEVKYVDYYQDTYGIKIKDLKQPLLCHKVRKKELKDQSYSKSLCLIPELCNMTGLTDALKADFHVMKDVAQHTRITPNVRHASLRSFIKNVNENEEAHKILADWGLSLQDNSLPFEGRICAPETIIFGSQEVAGSQLADRGRESSREKVIMPVDLMPRRWLVIFSPRDQECARNFCNMMRTVGRSIGIQVGEPLMVQLHDDRTESYVVTLKQQYHSQLQLAVLIFPTQREDRYSAVKRVACGDMGLPTQCIVSRTINQEKKLRAVTQKIVLQINCKLGGELWALKIPLNGLMVCGVDVYHDSCQRGSSVVGFVASMNQTLTKWYSNVSFQHTGDEIVHKLKIHLLESLRHYHKIHHALPRSIILYRDGVSEGQLKIVEGHEIPQLTTVFMHFDSYNPKLSYVVVQKRLNTRIFTVSRGLNNPPPGSIVDNTITSHHWYDFFLVSQHVRQGTVSPTHYIVVQDGSNLKVDHMQRLAYKMTHLYYNWPGTVRVPTPCLYAHKLAYLIGQNVKKDPAVGLCDKLFYL
;
A
#
# COMPACT_ATOMS: atom_id res chain seq x y z
N MET A 1 -77.72 -3.16 -11.06
CA MET A 1 -76.88 -3.99 -10.16
C MET A 1 -76.13 -3.03 -9.24
N GLU A 2 -76.81 -2.27 -8.37
CA GLU A 2 -77.76 -2.67 -7.29
C GLU A 2 -76.98 -3.42 -6.17
N GLU A 3 -76.76 -2.81 -5.00
CA GLU A 3 -77.67 -2.69 -3.80
C GLU A 3 -77.60 -3.97 -2.91
N ASP A 4 -77.81 -3.97 -1.57
CA ASP A 4 -78.25 -2.92 -0.62
C ASP A 4 -77.55 -3.06 0.78
N SER A 5 -78.27 -2.74 1.89
CA SER A 5 -77.76 -2.30 3.20
C SER A 5 -78.89 -2.36 4.28
N PRO A 6 -79.10 -1.42 5.24
CA PRO A 6 -78.22 -0.81 6.25
C PRO A 6 -78.74 -1.05 7.70
N LYS A 7 -78.22 -0.28 8.71
CA LYS A 7 -78.70 -0.04 10.12
C LYS A 7 -78.04 -0.91 11.21
N LYS A 8 -77.87 -0.51 12.49
CA LYS A 8 -77.81 0.78 13.28
C LYS A 8 -77.13 0.41 14.64
N ARG A 9 -76.59 1.28 15.53
CA ARG A 9 -77.25 2.36 16.32
C ARG A 9 -76.25 3.05 17.32
N THR A 10 -76.22 4.41 17.40
CA THR A 10 -75.82 5.25 18.60
C THR A 10 -74.37 5.10 19.20
N LEU A 11 -73.77 5.94 20.08
CA LEU A 11 -74.04 7.29 20.67
C LEU A 11 -72.75 7.95 21.27
N GLY A 12 -72.57 9.28 21.15
CA GLY A 12 -71.83 10.20 22.08
C GLY A 12 -70.28 10.09 22.26
N GLY A 13 -69.51 11.16 22.53
CA GLY A 13 -69.80 12.60 22.53
C GLY A 13 -68.62 13.50 22.99
N ARG A 14 -68.63 14.79 22.59
CA ARG A 14 -67.84 15.97 23.07
C ARG A 14 -66.31 15.82 23.32
N GLY A 15 -65.50 16.42 22.44
CA GLY A 15 -64.05 16.62 22.69
C GLY A 15 -63.32 17.70 21.88
N ALA A 16 -64.01 18.49 21.04
CA ALA A 16 -63.38 19.35 20.02
C ALA A 16 -63.89 20.81 20.09
N LEU A 17 -63.60 21.54 21.19
CA LEU A 17 -64.14 22.89 21.39
C LEU A 17 -63.23 23.91 22.11
N ILE A 18 -61.90 23.71 22.09
CA ILE A 18 -60.92 24.74 22.55
C ILE A 18 -60.02 25.19 21.37
N MET A 19 -60.64 25.45 20.22
CA MET A 19 -60.11 26.29 19.14
C MET A 19 -60.74 27.69 19.27
N LYS A 20 -60.44 28.41 20.36
CA LYS A 20 -61.02 29.76 20.60
C LYS A 20 -60.29 30.69 21.58
N ALA A 21 -58.98 30.48 21.86
CA ALA A 21 -58.28 31.23 22.92
C ALA A 21 -56.83 31.65 22.62
N LEU A 22 -56.30 31.41 21.41
CA LEU A 22 -54.89 31.71 21.08
C LEU A 22 -54.74 32.46 19.75
N GLU A 23 -55.37 33.63 19.66
CA GLU A 23 -54.98 34.66 18.69
C GLU A 23 -54.83 36.04 19.36
N ASN A 24 -53.68 36.66 19.08
CA ASN A 24 -53.41 38.11 19.10
C ASN A 24 -53.21 38.91 20.42
N LYS A 25 -52.04 39.59 20.45
CA LYS A 25 -51.71 40.92 21.03
C LYS A 25 -51.30 41.12 22.52
N ALA A 26 -49.98 41.24 22.70
CA ALA A 26 -49.25 42.50 23.03
C ALA A 26 -48.89 42.93 24.49
N ARG A 27 -47.57 43.17 24.66
CA ARG A 27 -46.85 44.26 25.40
C ARG A 27 -47.12 44.56 26.91
N GLN A 28 -46.07 44.38 27.74
CA GLN A 28 -45.36 45.32 28.66
C GLN A 28 -46.12 46.49 29.37
N PRO A 29 -45.74 46.94 30.61
CA PRO A 29 -44.34 47.27 31.00
C PRO A 29 -43.93 47.18 32.53
N GLN A 30 -42.70 47.69 32.86
CA GLN A 30 -42.18 48.22 34.16
C GLN A 30 -41.90 47.23 35.34
N GLN A 31 -40.69 47.13 35.93
CA GLN A 31 -39.84 48.01 36.82
C GLN A 31 -40.13 47.84 38.34
N ALA A 32 -39.19 47.96 39.32
CA ALA A 32 -37.72 47.79 39.42
C ALA A 32 -37.21 48.08 40.87
N THR A 33 -36.21 47.35 41.43
CA THR A 33 -35.36 47.79 42.60
C THR A 33 -34.09 46.92 42.82
N SER A 34 -33.00 47.58 43.26
CA SER A 34 -31.79 47.19 44.07
C SER A 34 -31.59 45.74 44.60
N SER A 35 -30.38 45.20 44.86
CA SER A 35 -28.99 45.75 44.91
C SER A 35 -27.90 44.64 44.74
N GLU A 36 -26.61 44.97 44.98
CA GLU A 36 -25.38 44.28 44.50
C GLU A 36 -24.75 43.20 45.47
N PRO A 37 -23.57 42.55 45.15
CA PRO A 37 -23.22 41.14 45.50
C PRO A 37 -22.24 41.03 46.74
N PRO A 38 -21.45 39.94 47.08
CA PRO A 38 -20.97 38.79 46.28
C PRO A 38 -20.78 37.36 46.86
N GLN A 39 -20.71 36.40 45.92
CA GLN A 39 -19.86 35.18 45.81
C GLN A 39 -19.57 34.25 47.02
N ALA A 40 -20.06 32.99 46.95
CA ALA A 40 -19.26 31.74 46.92
C ALA A 40 -20.19 30.49 46.76
N VAL A 41 -19.75 29.40 46.09
CA VAL A 41 -20.60 28.19 45.83
C VAL A 41 -19.81 26.87 45.81
N VAL A 42 -20.19 25.90 46.65
CA VAL A 42 -19.89 24.43 46.57
C VAL A 42 -20.92 23.65 47.42
N PRO A 43 -21.08 22.32 47.32
CA PRO A 43 -21.81 21.49 46.33
C PRO A 43 -23.17 20.95 46.87
N PRO A 44 -23.79 19.93 46.24
CA PRO A 44 -23.93 18.64 46.95
C PRO A 44 -23.85 17.35 46.09
N LEU A 45 -23.95 16.18 46.76
CA LEU A 45 -23.91 14.79 46.28
C LEU A 45 -24.90 13.95 47.13
N GLN A 46 -25.42 12.75 46.81
CA GLN A 46 -25.33 11.79 45.69
C GLN A 46 -26.66 10.94 45.71
N SER A 47 -27.04 10.00 44.83
CA SER A 47 -26.43 9.35 43.64
C SER A 47 -27.50 9.31 42.50
N GLY A 48 -27.81 8.28 41.68
CA GLY A 48 -27.40 6.87 41.49
C GLY A 48 -28.46 6.13 40.62
N ALA A 49 -28.24 4.94 40.04
CA ALA A 49 -27.02 4.14 39.89
C ALA A 49 -27.15 3.14 38.70
N ARG A 50 -26.01 2.88 38.00
CA ARG A 50 -25.71 1.75 37.06
C ARG A 50 -26.57 1.65 35.76
N GLY A 51 -26.06 1.21 34.61
CA GLY A 51 -24.72 0.73 34.22
C GLY A 51 -24.81 -0.35 33.11
N VAL A 52 -23.76 -0.81 32.40
CA VAL A 52 -22.33 -0.47 32.31
C VAL A 52 -21.83 -0.86 30.88
N GLY A 53 -20.87 -0.13 30.33
CA GLY A 53 -19.99 -0.60 29.23
C GLY A 53 -18.52 -0.58 29.68
N GLY A 54 -17.62 -1.33 29.02
CA GLY A 54 -16.24 -1.52 29.50
C GLY A 54 -15.15 -1.27 28.46
N GLU A 55 -14.18 -0.44 28.84
CA GLU A 55 -12.85 -0.33 28.22
C GLU A 55 -11.76 -0.40 29.31
N ALA A 56 -10.49 -0.51 28.93
CA ALA A 56 -9.40 -0.91 29.85
C ALA A 56 -8.71 0.26 30.59
N ALA A 57 -8.05 -0.06 31.69
CA ALA A 57 -7.14 0.84 32.42
C ALA A 57 -5.78 0.16 32.68
N ALA A 58 -4.74 0.98 32.81
CA ALA A 58 -3.40 0.57 33.26
C ALA A 58 -3.04 1.30 34.57
N LEU A 59 -2.11 0.75 35.35
CA LEU A 59 -1.67 1.31 36.63
C LEU A 59 -0.15 1.37 36.74
N SER A 60 0.32 2.22 37.65
CA SER A 60 1.73 2.35 38.06
C SER A 60 1.79 2.50 39.59
N PRO A 61 2.92 2.22 40.25
CA PRO A 61 2.92 1.77 41.65
C PRO A 61 3.22 2.86 42.71
N PRO A 62 2.78 2.66 43.97
CA PRO A 62 3.40 3.20 45.17
C PRO A 62 4.40 2.20 45.81
N ASN A 63 5.05 2.57 46.91
CA ASN A 63 6.24 1.87 47.44
C ASN A 63 6.24 1.74 48.98
N GLN A 64 6.90 0.69 49.50
CA GLN A 64 7.33 0.43 50.90
C GLN A 64 6.28 0.20 52.03
N GLY A 65 6.65 -0.66 53.00
CA GLY A 65 5.92 -1.00 54.24
C GLY A 65 6.14 -2.46 54.67
N ASP A 66 6.69 -2.71 55.87
CA ASP A 66 7.20 -4.03 56.33
C ASP A 66 6.18 -4.98 56.99
N GLY A 67 6.48 -6.28 56.97
CA GLY A 67 5.77 -7.33 57.75
C GLY A 67 6.02 -8.78 57.27
N ALA A 68 6.79 -9.57 58.04
CA ALA A 68 7.10 -10.99 57.78
C ALA A 68 6.20 -11.94 58.64
N PRO A 69 6.14 -13.29 58.43
CA PRO A 69 7.04 -14.15 57.64
C PRO A 69 6.35 -15.15 56.65
N LYS A 70 7.16 -16.06 56.09
CA LYS A 70 6.83 -17.00 54.99
C LYS A 70 6.23 -18.35 55.48
N PRO A 71 5.71 -19.18 54.55
CA PRO A 71 6.43 -20.42 54.24
C PRO A 71 6.74 -20.63 52.73
N GLN A 72 7.43 -21.74 52.40
CA GLN A 72 8.06 -22.02 51.11
C GLN A 72 7.97 -23.55 50.80
N THR A 73 8.06 -24.09 49.57
CA THR A 73 8.00 -23.62 48.15
C THR A 73 7.97 -24.88 47.26
N LEU A 74 7.34 -24.88 46.07
CA LEU A 74 7.62 -25.90 45.03
C LEU A 74 7.38 -25.38 43.60
N SER A 75 8.08 -25.97 42.61
CA SER A 75 8.16 -25.46 41.23
C SER A 75 7.61 -26.43 40.17
N ARG A 76 7.46 -25.96 38.93
CA ARG A 76 6.79 -26.66 37.81
C ARG A 76 7.51 -27.90 37.24
N GLY A 77 8.53 -28.45 37.91
CA GLY A 77 9.18 -29.69 37.48
C GLY A 77 8.30 -30.94 37.59
N ALA A 78 7.29 -30.93 38.48
CA ALA A 78 6.53 -32.12 38.85
C ALA A 78 5.44 -32.58 37.85
N LEU A 79 5.12 -31.80 36.80
CA LEU A 79 3.98 -32.13 35.92
C LEU A 79 4.34 -33.04 34.72
N LEU A 80 5.63 -33.21 34.40
CA LEU A 80 6.06 -33.99 33.22
C LEU A 80 6.09 -35.51 33.47
N SER A 81 6.23 -35.94 34.72
CA SER A 81 6.33 -37.36 35.09
C SER A 81 5.01 -38.12 34.95
N GLN A 82 3.87 -37.48 35.20
CA GLN A 82 2.55 -38.13 35.19
C GLN A 82 2.05 -38.50 33.78
N ILE A 83 2.61 -37.94 32.71
CA ILE A 83 2.22 -38.25 31.32
C ILE A 83 2.98 -39.48 30.78
N LEU A 84 4.17 -39.78 31.31
CA LEU A 84 5.02 -40.88 30.82
C LEU A 84 4.64 -42.27 31.37
N GLN A 85 3.76 -42.37 32.37
CA GLN A 85 3.39 -43.66 32.99
C GLN A 85 2.14 -44.35 32.38
N LYS A 86 1.41 -43.73 31.45
CA LYS A 86 0.24 -44.35 30.76
C LYS A 86 0.59 -45.04 29.43
N ARG A 87 1.68 -45.84 29.40
CA ARG A 87 2.10 -46.53 28.18
C ARG A 87 2.81 -47.89 28.40
N ALA A 88 2.24 -48.74 29.28
CA ALA A 88 2.86 -50.02 29.64
C ALA A 88 1.89 -51.19 29.96
N SER A 89 0.79 -51.36 29.22
CA SER A 89 -0.03 -52.60 29.31
C SER A 89 -0.96 -52.84 28.11
N PHE A 90 -0.52 -53.71 27.18
CA PHE A 90 -1.20 -54.94 26.73
C PHE A 90 -0.59 -55.45 25.40
N ARG A 91 -0.51 -56.78 25.23
CA ARG A 91 -0.09 -57.47 23.99
C ARG A 91 -1.30 -58.20 23.37
N GLY A 92 -1.33 -58.31 22.05
CA GLY A 92 -2.29 -59.15 21.32
C GLY A 92 -2.05 -59.11 19.80
N SER A 93 -1.99 -60.27 19.16
CA SER A 93 -1.72 -60.52 17.74
C SER A 93 -2.37 -61.87 17.34
N PRO A 94 -2.39 -62.28 16.05
CA PRO A 94 -2.80 -61.58 14.83
C PRO A 94 -3.85 -62.41 14.03
N ASN A 95 -4.35 -61.87 12.90
CA ASN A 95 -4.92 -62.55 11.69
C ASN A 95 -5.79 -61.55 10.89
N SER A 96 -6.09 -61.69 9.59
CA SER A 96 -5.53 -62.49 8.47
C SER A 96 -6.16 -62.00 7.14
N SER A 97 -5.61 -62.40 5.98
CA SER A 97 -6.25 -62.39 4.62
C SER A 97 -6.69 -61.03 4.01
N ALA A 98 -6.60 -60.77 2.69
CA ALA A 98 -6.08 -61.55 1.56
C ALA A 98 -5.53 -60.62 0.44
N ASP A 99 -4.54 -61.11 -0.31
CA ASP A 99 -4.36 -61.14 -1.79
C ASP A 99 -4.54 -59.84 -2.61
N GLU A 100 -3.61 -59.41 -3.50
CA GLU A 100 -3.12 -60.03 -4.76
C GLU A 100 -4.19 -60.11 -5.87
N MET A 101 -3.95 -59.84 -7.17
CA MET A 101 -2.78 -59.44 -8.00
C MET A 101 -3.33 -58.75 -9.29
N ASN A 102 -2.64 -58.06 -10.23
CA ASN A 102 -1.32 -57.41 -10.42
C ASN A 102 -1.33 -56.72 -11.84
N ILE A 103 -0.18 -56.51 -12.49
CA ILE A 103 0.06 -56.28 -13.95
C ILE A 103 -0.19 -54.86 -14.53
N LYS A 104 0.92 -54.10 -14.59
CA LYS A 104 1.30 -53.15 -15.68
C LYS A 104 1.83 -53.94 -16.90
N PRO A 105 2.07 -53.41 -18.14
CA PRO A 105 2.34 -52.00 -18.57
C PRO A 105 1.52 -51.57 -19.83
N GLY A 106 1.72 -50.43 -20.52
CA GLY A 106 2.60 -49.25 -20.37
C GLY A 106 3.32 -48.85 -21.69
N ILE A 107 3.87 -47.62 -21.78
CA ILE A 107 4.75 -47.11 -22.90
C ILE A 107 3.95 -46.83 -24.23
N ALA A 108 4.21 -45.85 -25.12
CA ALA A 108 5.25 -44.82 -25.31
C ALA A 108 4.70 -43.50 -25.97
N GLN A 109 5.56 -42.47 -26.03
CA GLN A 109 5.81 -41.46 -27.10
C GLN A 109 4.73 -41.06 -28.15
N GLY A 110 4.73 -39.77 -28.52
CA GLY A 110 4.07 -39.29 -29.77
C GLY A 110 4.03 -37.76 -29.90
N SER A 111 4.93 -37.18 -30.71
CA SER A 111 5.01 -35.73 -30.97
C SER A 111 4.72 -35.41 -32.44
N THR A 112 3.78 -34.49 -32.72
CA THR A 112 3.71 -33.75 -34.00
C THR A 112 2.89 -32.45 -33.88
N ALA A 113 2.99 -31.59 -34.89
CA ALA A 113 2.30 -30.30 -35.00
C ALA A 113 1.53 -30.21 -36.34
N LEU A 114 1.11 -29.00 -36.74
CA LEU A 114 0.42 -28.64 -38.01
C LEU A 114 -1.05 -29.14 -38.08
N LEU A 115 -2.03 -28.41 -38.61
CA LEU A 115 -2.02 -27.32 -39.62
C LEU A 115 -3.19 -26.32 -39.43
N THR A 116 -3.27 -25.32 -40.32
CA THR A 116 -4.25 -24.21 -40.37
C THR A 116 -5.52 -24.52 -41.17
N ALA A 117 -6.65 -23.90 -40.82
CA ALA A 117 -7.75 -23.58 -41.74
C ALA A 117 -8.55 -22.36 -41.26
N GLU A 118 -9.03 -21.53 -42.18
CA GLU A 118 -9.90 -20.36 -41.93
C GLU A 118 -11.36 -20.70 -42.28
N MET A 119 -12.33 -19.93 -41.74
CA MET A 119 -13.37 -19.27 -42.55
C MET A 119 -14.25 -18.34 -41.70
N VAL A 120 -14.69 -17.23 -42.29
CA VAL A 120 -15.63 -16.24 -41.73
C VAL A 120 -16.73 -15.97 -42.76
N GLY A 121 -17.99 -15.82 -42.32
CA GLY A 121 -19.15 -15.55 -43.17
C GLY A 121 -19.80 -14.17 -42.95
N SER A 122 -20.34 -13.56 -44.02
CA SER A 122 -21.01 -12.24 -44.07
C SER A 122 -21.96 -12.19 -45.31
N VAL A 123 -22.82 -11.20 -45.56
CA VAL A 123 -23.10 -9.87 -44.95
C VAL A 123 -24.60 -9.77 -44.55
N THR A 124 -25.16 -8.68 -44.01
CA THR A 124 -25.67 -7.46 -44.70
C THR A 124 -26.02 -6.37 -43.66
N THR A 125 -25.45 -5.15 -43.67
CA THR A 125 -25.84 -3.90 -44.38
C THR A 125 -27.21 -3.29 -43.99
N GLN A 126 -27.32 -2.14 -43.30
CA GLN A 126 -26.94 -0.72 -43.65
C GLN A 126 -28.01 -0.02 -44.52
N PRO A 127 -28.35 1.27 -44.28
CA PRO A 127 -27.49 2.40 -44.67
C PRO A 127 -27.40 3.59 -43.66
N GLY A 128 -26.38 4.44 -43.78
CA GLY A 128 -26.33 5.70 -43.02
C GLY A 128 -25.12 6.65 -43.11
N ALA A 129 -23.99 6.29 -43.75
CA ALA A 129 -22.82 7.19 -43.91
C ALA A 129 -21.95 6.83 -45.13
N LEU A 130 -21.13 7.79 -45.60
CA LEU A 130 -20.30 7.65 -46.81
C LEU A 130 -18.99 6.84 -46.57
N PRO A 131 -18.45 6.16 -47.60
CA PRO A 131 -17.35 5.21 -47.46
C PRO A 131 -15.95 5.84 -47.63
N LEU A 132 -14.97 5.27 -46.93
CA LEU A 132 -13.53 5.45 -47.20
C LEU A 132 -13.06 4.48 -48.29
N GLN A 133 -12.23 4.95 -49.22
CA GLN A 133 -11.62 4.11 -50.25
C GLN A 133 -10.50 3.24 -49.67
N SER A 134 -10.45 1.96 -50.04
CA SER A 134 -9.46 0.99 -49.60
C SER A 134 -8.44 0.67 -50.70
N SER A 135 -7.21 1.17 -50.58
CA SER A 135 -6.08 0.78 -51.43
C SER A 135 -5.13 -0.16 -50.65
N SER A 136 -5.38 -1.46 -50.72
CA SER A 136 -4.55 -2.48 -50.07
C SER A 136 -3.30 -2.78 -50.89
N ALA A 137 -2.20 -2.05 -50.65
CA ALA A 137 -0.86 -2.38 -51.13
C ALA A 137 0.03 -2.75 -49.94
N ALA A 138 0.61 -3.95 -49.97
CA ALA A 138 1.38 -4.48 -48.85
C ALA A 138 2.84 -4.00 -48.86
N MET A 139 3.17 -3.03 -48.01
CA MET A 139 4.53 -2.84 -47.51
C MET A 139 4.47 -2.59 -46.00
N ASN A 140 5.16 -3.43 -45.22
CA ASN A 140 5.42 -3.14 -43.81
C ASN A 140 6.57 -2.14 -43.73
N PRO A 141 6.38 -0.92 -43.20
CA PRO A 141 7.50 -0.12 -42.73
C PRO A 141 8.14 -0.85 -41.55
N PRO A 142 9.47 -0.97 -41.46
CA PRO A 142 10.09 -1.42 -40.22
C PRO A 142 9.74 -0.43 -39.11
N LEU A 143 9.19 -0.92 -37.99
CA LEU A 143 9.00 -0.11 -36.79
C LEU A 143 10.36 0.45 -36.36
N CYS A 144 10.53 1.76 -36.56
CA CYS A 144 11.80 2.43 -36.41
C CYS A 144 12.24 2.39 -34.94
N LYS A 145 13.32 1.66 -34.66
CA LYS A 145 13.91 1.61 -33.31
C LYS A 145 14.42 2.98 -32.89
N ASP A 146 14.67 3.86 -33.85
CA ASP A 146 15.37 5.13 -33.64
C ASP A 146 14.44 6.20 -33.03
N GLU A 147 13.11 6.08 -33.14
CA GLU A 147 12.19 6.92 -32.33
C GLU A 147 12.23 6.55 -30.84
N VAL A 148 12.30 5.24 -30.54
CA VAL A 148 12.42 4.74 -29.16
C VAL A 148 13.81 4.99 -28.60
N ALA A 149 14.85 4.94 -29.44
CA ALA A 149 16.22 5.30 -29.08
C ALA A 149 16.35 6.82 -28.87
N ALA A 150 15.82 7.67 -29.76
CA ALA A 150 15.83 9.12 -29.59
C ALA A 150 15.09 9.58 -28.33
N ALA A 151 13.98 8.93 -27.98
CA ALA A 151 13.31 9.14 -26.70
C ALA A 151 14.20 8.74 -25.50
N ALA A 152 15.02 7.70 -25.63
CA ALA A 152 15.95 7.26 -24.59
C ALA A 152 17.24 8.11 -24.50
N GLU A 153 17.73 8.66 -25.61
CA GLU A 153 18.87 9.58 -25.66
C GLU A 153 18.49 10.98 -25.16
N SER A 154 17.27 11.44 -25.47
CA SER A 154 16.68 12.66 -24.89
C SER A 154 16.63 12.63 -23.37
N ILE A 155 16.54 11.43 -22.76
CA ILE A 155 16.54 11.23 -21.30
C ILE A 155 17.97 11.34 -20.70
N GLN A 156 19.04 11.26 -21.50
CA GLN A 156 20.42 11.37 -21.01
C GLN A 156 21.04 12.78 -21.11
N LEU A 157 20.43 13.70 -21.88
CA LEU A 157 21.03 15.00 -22.22
C LEU A 157 20.38 16.22 -21.53
N LEU A 158 19.71 16.02 -20.40
CA LEU A 158 19.28 17.10 -19.50
C LEU A 158 20.37 17.48 -18.49
N SER A 159 21.47 18.04 -18.99
CA SER A 159 22.50 18.68 -18.16
C SER A 159 22.01 20.07 -17.70
N VAL A 160 21.08 20.09 -16.74
CA VAL A 160 20.47 21.35 -16.29
C VAL A 160 21.48 22.20 -15.53
N SER A 161 21.82 23.37 -16.09
CA SER A 161 22.41 24.48 -15.35
C SER A 161 21.31 25.23 -14.61
N GLU A 162 20.76 24.61 -13.56
CA GLU A 162 19.73 25.20 -12.71
C GLU A 162 20.33 26.42 -11.97
N THR A 163 19.83 27.61 -12.29
CA THR A 163 20.08 28.84 -11.52
C THR A 163 19.43 28.73 -10.14
N GLU A 164 19.88 29.57 -9.20
CA GLU A 164 19.29 29.62 -7.86
C GLU A 164 17.81 30.00 -7.95
N GLN A 165 16.93 29.03 -7.68
CA GLN A 165 15.48 29.23 -7.60
C GLN A 165 15.08 29.35 -6.13
N ASP A 166 14.36 30.42 -5.80
CA ASP A 166 13.71 30.56 -4.50
C ASP A 166 12.72 29.41 -4.24
N PRO A 167 12.52 29.01 -2.97
CA PRO A 167 11.59 27.92 -2.64
C PRO A 167 10.14 28.26 -3.04
N ILE A 168 9.42 27.26 -3.57
CA ILE A 168 8.03 27.42 -4.03
C ILE A 168 7.05 27.50 -2.84
N LYS A 169 6.99 28.67 -2.18
CA LYS A 169 6.11 28.92 -1.03
C LYS A 169 4.63 29.07 -1.46
N GLN A 170 3.87 27.99 -1.34
CA GLN A 170 2.43 27.93 -1.66
C GLN A 170 1.61 27.58 -0.43
N HIS A 171 1.46 28.55 0.47
CA HIS A 171 0.84 28.36 1.79
C HIS A 171 -0.65 28.74 1.79
N GLY A 172 -1.48 27.90 2.41
CA GLY A 172 -2.88 28.17 2.68
C GLY A 172 -3.10 28.95 3.97
N THR A 173 -4.26 29.60 4.07
CA THR A 173 -4.60 30.60 5.10
C THR A 173 -5.76 30.17 6.00
N THR A 174 -6.54 29.17 5.60
CA THR A 174 -7.79 28.80 6.27
C THR A 174 -7.64 27.63 7.26
N GLY A 175 -8.60 27.51 8.18
CA GLY A 175 -8.62 26.45 9.20
C GLY A 175 -7.96 26.86 10.52
N THR A 176 -8.04 25.97 11.52
CA THR A 176 -7.52 26.24 12.87
C THR A 176 -6.04 25.87 12.94
N LYS A 177 -5.16 26.85 13.23
CA LYS A 177 -3.72 26.63 13.43
C LYS A 177 -3.44 25.65 14.58
N PHE A 178 -2.40 24.83 14.46
CA PHE A 178 -1.90 23.96 15.53
C PHE A 178 -0.37 23.90 15.53
N SER A 179 0.23 23.81 16.72
CA SER A 179 1.66 23.52 16.87
C SER A 179 1.91 22.03 16.58
N GLY A 180 2.73 21.77 15.57
CA GLY A 180 3.11 20.44 15.13
C GLY A 180 4.60 20.18 15.30
N THR A 181 4.97 18.90 15.24
CA THR A 181 6.35 18.45 15.08
C THR A 181 6.38 17.19 14.23
N GLY A 182 7.49 16.97 13.53
CA GLY A 182 7.65 15.82 12.65
C GLY A 182 8.64 14.78 13.16
N ASN A 183 9.00 13.85 12.28
CA ASN A 183 10.19 13.01 12.38
C ASN A 183 11.35 13.51 11.48
N TRP A 184 11.35 14.82 11.22
CA TRP A 184 12.42 15.56 10.55
C TRP A 184 13.35 16.19 11.58
N ILE A 185 14.65 16.18 11.28
CA ILE A 185 15.72 16.84 12.05
C ILE A 185 16.46 17.76 11.08
N ARG A 186 16.69 19.01 11.46
CA ARG A 186 17.48 19.95 10.65
C ARG A 186 18.96 19.57 10.72
N LEU A 187 19.62 19.53 9.56
CA LEU A 187 21.07 19.28 9.47
C LEU A 187 21.75 20.64 9.32
N SER A 188 22.38 21.11 10.39
CA SER A 188 23.15 22.37 10.36
C SER A 188 24.40 22.19 9.51
N GLN A 189 24.72 23.19 8.68
CA GLN A 189 25.87 23.22 7.79
C GLN A 189 26.65 24.53 8.01
N LYS A 190 27.98 24.49 7.86
CA LYS A 190 28.81 25.70 7.77
C LYS A 190 28.79 26.27 6.34
N GLU A 191 28.46 27.56 6.23
CA GLU A 191 28.07 28.23 4.98
C GLU A 191 29.12 28.12 3.86
N ASP A 192 30.42 28.21 4.18
CA ASP A 192 31.52 28.14 3.19
C ASP A 192 31.71 26.76 2.52
N LYS A 193 31.10 25.68 3.03
CA LYS A 193 31.40 24.31 2.58
C LYS A 193 30.53 23.84 1.41
N ALA A 194 31.17 23.64 0.26
CA ALA A 194 30.63 22.94 -0.90
C ALA A 194 31.15 21.49 -1.02
N VAL A 195 30.56 20.69 -1.90
CA VAL A 195 31.01 19.33 -2.20
C VAL A 195 31.63 19.28 -3.60
N PHE A 196 32.87 18.80 -3.70
CA PHE A 196 33.55 18.58 -4.98
C PHE A 196 33.43 17.11 -5.37
N GLN A 197 32.82 16.84 -6.52
CA GLN A 197 32.57 15.50 -7.04
C GLN A 197 33.65 15.09 -8.06
N TYR A 198 34.17 13.87 -7.89
CA TYR A 198 35.21 13.26 -8.72
C TYR A 198 34.80 11.84 -9.13
N GLU A 199 35.14 11.43 -10.35
CA GLU A 199 35.11 10.04 -10.81
C GLU A 199 36.49 9.40 -10.57
N VAL A 200 36.53 8.21 -9.98
CA VAL A 200 37.77 7.46 -9.71
C VAL A 200 37.84 6.24 -10.63
N LYS A 201 38.83 6.22 -11.51
CA LYS A 201 39.19 5.06 -12.34
C LYS A 201 40.42 4.36 -11.79
N PHE A 202 40.53 3.07 -12.06
CA PHE A 202 41.63 2.20 -11.64
C PHE A 202 42.21 1.56 -12.89
N GLU A 203 43.52 1.69 -13.10
CA GLU A 203 44.25 1.19 -14.26
C GLU A 203 45.41 0.30 -13.73
N PRO A 204 45.37 -1.05 -13.84
CA PRO A 204 44.30 -1.88 -14.41
C PRO A 204 43.02 -1.86 -13.57
N GLN A 205 41.90 -2.26 -14.20
CA GLN A 205 40.59 -2.26 -13.56
C GLN A 205 40.53 -3.24 -12.39
N VAL A 206 40.15 -2.71 -11.22
CA VAL A 206 39.92 -3.48 -9.99
C VAL A 206 38.42 -3.59 -9.78
N ASP A 207 37.81 -4.78 -9.83
CA ASP A 207 36.34 -4.91 -9.68
C ASP A 207 35.87 -5.02 -8.23
N ALA A 208 36.70 -5.57 -7.34
CA ALA A 208 36.34 -5.74 -5.94
C ALA A 208 36.30 -4.39 -5.20
N LEU A 209 35.08 -3.92 -4.89
CA LEU A 209 34.83 -2.67 -4.14
C LEU A 209 35.71 -2.53 -2.90
N ASN A 210 35.86 -3.60 -2.10
CA ASN A 210 36.69 -3.61 -0.89
C ASN A 210 38.14 -3.18 -1.17
N ILE A 211 38.71 -3.63 -2.29
CA ILE A 211 40.07 -3.27 -2.71
C ILE A 211 40.09 -1.80 -3.16
N ARG A 212 39.11 -1.33 -3.94
CA ARG A 212 38.99 0.09 -4.32
C ARG A 212 38.96 1.01 -3.09
N PHE A 213 38.21 0.64 -2.05
CA PHE A 213 38.19 1.36 -0.77
C PHE A 213 39.56 1.31 -0.06
N GLY A 214 40.27 0.17 -0.10
CA GLY A 214 41.63 0.04 0.43
C GLY A 214 42.63 0.97 -0.27
N LEU A 215 42.73 0.85 -1.60
CA LEU A 215 43.62 1.65 -2.45
C LEU A 215 43.38 3.16 -2.29
N LEU A 216 42.12 3.60 -2.26
CA LEU A 216 41.79 5.01 -2.03
C LEU A 216 42.12 5.46 -0.60
N ASN A 217 42.18 4.54 0.37
CA ASN A 217 42.56 4.84 1.75
C ASN A 217 44.08 4.94 1.95
N THR A 218 44.91 4.37 1.08
CA THR A 218 46.37 4.63 1.04
C THR A 218 46.64 6.13 0.95
N PHE A 219 45.94 6.83 0.06
CA PHE A 219 46.09 8.28 -0.17
C PHE A 219 45.26 9.14 0.79
N LYS A 220 45.13 8.74 2.06
CA LYS A 220 44.33 9.47 3.07
C LYS A 220 44.88 10.86 3.39
N GLU A 221 46.20 11.05 3.39
CA GLU A 221 46.81 12.34 3.71
C GLU A 221 46.55 13.36 2.61
N GLN A 222 46.77 12.96 1.36
CA GLN A 222 46.60 13.80 0.16
C GLN A 222 45.12 14.11 -0.18
N LEU A 223 44.20 13.20 0.17
CA LEU A 223 42.74 13.39 0.01
C LEU A 223 42.06 13.99 1.25
N GLY A 224 42.79 14.18 2.36
CA GLY A 224 42.25 14.59 3.64
C GLY A 224 41.50 13.51 4.43
N SER A 225 41.22 13.79 5.71
CA SER A 225 40.42 12.94 6.60
C SER A 225 38.96 12.82 6.14
N ALA A 226 38.40 13.95 5.71
CA ALA A 226 37.02 14.12 5.31
C ALA A 226 36.80 13.68 3.85
N LYS A 227 36.49 12.39 3.65
CA LYS A 227 36.13 11.85 2.33
C LYS A 227 35.00 10.83 2.37
N THR A 228 34.25 10.77 1.28
CA THR A 228 33.10 9.89 1.07
C THR A 228 33.22 9.28 -0.33
N PHE A 229 33.05 7.96 -0.46
CA PHE A 229 33.28 7.21 -1.71
C PHE A 229 32.27 6.07 -1.81
N ASP A 230 31.73 5.81 -3.00
CA ASP A 230 30.79 4.69 -3.24
C ASP A 230 31.43 3.46 -3.91
N GLY A 231 32.60 3.63 -4.54
CA GLY A 231 33.25 2.63 -5.39
C GLY A 231 33.62 3.14 -6.79
N ASN A 232 32.96 4.21 -7.28
CA ASN A 232 33.28 4.92 -8.53
C ASN A 232 33.34 6.44 -8.32
N MET A 233 32.40 7.02 -7.56
CA MET A 233 32.31 8.45 -7.27
C MET A 233 32.91 8.76 -5.89
N LEU A 234 33.78 9.77 -5.88
CA LEU A 234 34.43 10.33 -4.70
C LEU A 234 33.91 11.76 -4.48
N TRP A 235 33.51 12.04 -3.26
CA TRP A 235 33.14 13.37 -2.79
C TRP A 235 34.17 13.85 -1.76
N LEU A 236 34.66 15.08 -1.94
CA LEU A 236 35.57 15.78 -1.03
C LEU A 236 35.00 17.17 -0.66
N PRO A 237 35.28 17.70 0.56
CA PRO A 237 34.95 19.07 0.93
C PRO A 237 36.01 20.09 0.45
N ILE A 238 37.11 19.61 -0.15
CA ILE A 238 38.21 20.43 -0.70
C ILE A 238 38.35 20.18 -2.20
N ARG A 239 38.71 21.22 -2.96
CA ARG A 239 39.04 21.10 -4.38
C ARG A 239 40.50 20.65 -4.52
N LEU A 240 40.72 19.49 -5.15
CA LEU A 240 42.06 19.06 -5.56
C LEU A 240 42.67 20.05 -6.57
N PRO A 241 43.99 20.29 -6.54
CA PRO A 241 44.64 21.37 -7.31
C PRO A 241 44.74 21.11 -8.83
N LYS A 242 44.46 19.88 -9.28
CA LYS A 242 44.40 19.51 -10.69
C LYS A 242 43.05 18.85 -10.99
N GLU A 243 42.56 19.04 -12.21
CA GLU A 243 41.30 18.40 -12.65
C GLU A 243 41.44 16.90 -12.85
N ILE A 244 42.65 16.43 -13.19
CA ILE A 244 43.01 15.01 -13.16
C ILE A 244 44.19 14.85 -12.21
N VAL A 245 44.01 14.00 -11.20
CA VAL A 245 45.06 13.58 -10.27
C VAL A 245 45.33 12.09 -10.48
N LEU A 246 46.60 11.74 -10.68
CA LEU A 246 47.08 10.38 -10.80
C LEU A 246 47.83 10.01 -9.52
N PHE A 247 47.53 8.83 -8.97
CA PHE A 247 48.21 8.27 -7.81
C PHE A 247 48.60 6.80 -8.08
N GLU A 248 49.89 6.46 -7.96
CA GLU A 248 50.39 5.09 -8.10
C GLU A 248 50.47 4.37 -6.74
N THR A 249 50.01 3.12 -6.67
CA THR A 249 50.17 2.22 -5.53
C THR A 249 50.27 0.77 -6.02
N THR A 250 50.63 -0.17 -5.16
CA THR A 250 50.53 -1.61 -5.44
C THR A 250 49.21 -2.16 -4.90
N ASN A 251 48.62 -3.14 -5.61
CA ASN A 251 47.45 -3.86 -5.13
C ASN A 251 47.85 -4.84 -3.99
N PRO A 252 47.30 -4.70 -2.77
CA PRO A 252 47.65 -5.58 -1.64
C PRO A 252 47.35 -7.07 -1.86
N GLN A 253 46.55 -7.44 -2.86
CA GLN A 253 46.22 -8.84 -3.17
C GLN A 253 47.00 -9.43 -4.36
N THR A 254 47.54 -8.60 -5.26
CA THR A 254 48.23 -9.11 -6.47
C THR A 254 49.65 -8.58 -6.64
N ASN A 255 50.12 -7.67 -5.77
CA ASN A 255 51.38 -6.91 -5.85
C ASN A 255 51.63 -6.13 -7.16
N GLY A 256 50.75 -6.22 -8.16
CA GLY A 256 50.81 -5.41 -9.36
C GLY A 256 50.60 -3.93 -9.07
N LYS A 257 51.25 -3.05 -9.84
CA LYS A 257 50.98 -1.62 -9.83
C LYS A 257 49.53 -1.34 -10.26
N VAL A 258 48.89 -0.38 -9.60
CA VAL A 258 47.58 0.17 -9.94
C VAL A 258 47.66 1.69 -9.86
N THR A 259 47.32 2.35 -10.96
CA THR A 259 47.18 3.81 -11.04
C THR A 259 45.72 4.18 -10.77
N LEU A 260 45.50 5.02 -9.77
CA LEU A 260 44.20 5.64 -9.47
C LEU A 260 44.13 6.98 -10.18
N LYS A 261 43.11 7.15 -11.02
CA LYS A 261 42.89 8.34 -11.83
C LYS A 261 41.61 9.02 -11.37
N ILE A 262 41.80 10.09 -10.61
CA ILE A 262 40.73 10.88 -9.99
C ILE A 262 40.46 12.08 -10.91
N ILE A 263 39.26 12.10 -11.50
CA ILE A 263 38.84 13.05 -12.53
C ILE A 263 37.74 13.94 -11.96
N TYR A 264 37.96 15.24 -11.90
CA TYR A 264 36.97 16.23 -11.47
C TYR A 264 35.73 16.21 -12.38
N LYS A 265 34.54 16.35 -11.78
CA LYS A 265 33.27 16.42 -12.51
C LYS A 265 32.58 17.77 -12.32
N LYS A 266 32.29 18.13 -11.07
CA LYS A 266 31.65 19.40 -10.73
C LYS A 266 31.81 19.76 -9.26
N LYS A 267 31.70 21.06 -8.96
CA LYS A 267 31.30 21.57 -7.65
C LYS A 267 29.78 21.39 -7.58
N VAL A 268 29.30 20.82 -6.49
CA VAL A 268 27.88 20.69 -6.15
C VAL A 268 27.68 21.44 -4.84
N LYS A 269 26.51 22.07 -4.66
CA LYS A 269 26.14 22.48 -3.31
C LYS A 269 25.89 21.24 -2.43
N MET A 270 25.86 21.44 -1.12
CA MET A 270 25.65 20.38 -0.14
C MET A 270 24.24 19.79 -0.26
N ASP A 271 23.23 20.65 -0.14
CA ASP A 271 21.80 20.40 -0.26
C ASP A 271 21.37 19.58 -1.49
N GLU A 272 21.87 19.92 -2.69
CA GLU A 272 21.63 19.19 -3.95
C GLU A 272 22.18 17.75 -3.93
N CYS A 273 23.16 17.44 -3.07
CA CYS A 273 23.97 16.23 -3.18
C CYS A 273 23.39 15.03 -2.39
N ILE A 274 22.14 14.66 -2.67
CA ILE A 274 21.41 13.54 -2.02
C ILE A 274 22.21 12.21 -2.04
N GLN A 275 22.97 11.94 -3.11
CA GLN A 275 23.83 10.76 -3.20
C GLN A 275 24.95 10.76 -2.15
N PHE A 276 25.60 11.90 -1.92
CA PHE A 276 26.63 12.06 -0.90
C PHE A 276 26.07 11.77 0.51
N TYR A 277 24.91 12.33 0.86
CA TYR A 277 24.28 12.06 2.16
C TYR A 277 23.92 10.60 2.36
N ASN A 278 23.40 9.93 1.33
CA ASN A 278 23.14 8.50 1.40
C ASN A 278 24.42 7.73 1.75
N VAL A 279 25.56 8.01 1.10
CA VAL A 279 26.84 7.33 1.41
C VAL A 279 27.39 7.72 2.79
N LEU A 280 27.22 8.98 3.21
CA LEU A 280 27.61 9.50 4.52
C LEU A 280 26.84 8.81 5.67
N PHE A 281 25.51 8.79 5.62
CA PHE A 281 24.69 8.10 6.61
C PHE A 281 24.86 6.57 6.53
N ASN A 282 25.08 5.99 5.35
CA ASN A 282 25.50 4.59 5.21
C ASN A 282 26.84 4.28 5.93
N ARG A 283 27.71 5.28 6.17
CA ARG A 283 28.96 5.15 6.97
C ARG A 283 28.67 5.32 8.47
N ILE A 284 27.86 6.30 8.86
CA ILE A 284 27.43 6.53 10.26
C ILE A 284 26.72 5.31 10.83
N MET A 285 25.73 4.75 10.12
CA MET A 285 24.97 3.57 10.57
C MET A 285 25.85 2.34 10.82
N ARG A 286 26.95 2.17 10.07
CA ARG A 286 27.94 1.12 10.31
C ARG A 286 28.73 1.34 11.61
N LYS A 287 29.03 2.59 11.98
CA LYS A 287 29.65 2.93 13.27
C LYS A 287 28.68 2.75 14.45
N LEU A 288 27.39 2.94 14.23
CA LEU A 288 26.32 2.54 15.16
C LEU A 288 26.06 1.02 15.21
N LYS A 289 26.93 0.19 14.60
CA LYS A 289 26.83 -1.28 14.53
C LYS A 289 25.52 -1.80 13.90
N MET A 290 24.83 -0.99 13.09
CA MET A 290 23.59 -1.38 12.42
C MET A 290 23.85 -2.14 11.11
N THR A 291 23.06 -3.17 10.86
CA THR A 291 23.05 -3.96 9.62
C THR A 291 22.16 -3.30 8.57
N LYS A 292 22.65 -3.17 7.32
CA LYS A 292 21.83 -2.75 6.19
C LYS A 292 21.04 -3.95 5.63
N ILE A 293 19.72 -3.82 5.51
CA ILE A 293 18.88 -4.79 4.79
C ILE A 293 18.02 -4.03 3.78
N GLY A 294 18.27 -4.25 2.49
CA GLY A 294 17.76 -3.40 1.42
C GLY A 294 18.31 -1.98 1.57
N ASN A 295 17.42 -0.98 1.60
CA ASN A 295 17.80 0.43 1.81
C ASN A 295 17.79 0.86 3.28
N ASN A 296 17.33 0.01 4.20
CA ASN A 296 17.05 0.37 5.60
C ASN A 296 18.11 -0.20 6.55
N TYR A 297 18.20 0.36 7.76
CA TYR A 297 19.17 -0.04 8.77
C TYR A 297 18.48 -0.62 10.00
N TYR A 298 18.96 -1.77 10.47
CA TYR A 298 18.39 -2.51 11.60
C TYR A 298 19.46 -2.89 12.63
N SER A 299 19.09 -2.98 13.90
CA SER A 299 19.97 -3.42 14.98
C SER A 299 19.65 -4.86 15.42
N PRO A 300 20.52 -5.85 15.13
CA PRO A 300 20.34 -7.23 15.60
C PRO A 300 20.36 -7.34 17.13
N GLY A 301 21.15 -6.49 17.80
CA GLY A 301 21.31 -6.49 19.26
C GLY A 301 20.11 -5.92 20.03
N GLY A 302 19.14 -5.32 19.34
CA GLY A 302 17.86 -4.87 19.92
C GLY A 302 16.68 -5.77 19.55
N SER A 303 16.91 -7.00 19.11
CA SER A 303 15.87 -7.88 18.57
C SER A 303 14.84 -8.31 19.63
N VAL A 304 13.58 -8.38 19.20
CA VAL A 304 12.46 -8.86 20.01
C VAL A 304 11.99 -10.21 19.45
N LEU A 305 12.12 -11.26 20.25
CA LEU A 305 11.65 -12.59 19.91
C LEU A 305 10.14 -12.72 20.15
N VAL A 306 9.44 -13.41 19.25
CA VAL A 306 8.03 -13.80 19.39
C VAL A 306 7.96 -15.33 19.21
N PRO A 307 8.35 -16.12 20.24
CA PRO A 307 8.63 -17.56 20.07
C PRO A 307 7.42 -18.38 19.65
N GLN A 308 6.21 -17.98 20.07
CA GLN A 308 4.94 -18.65 19.77
C GLN A 308 4.70 -18.83 18.26
N HIS A 309 5.21 -17.90 17.45
CA HIS A 309 4.99 -17.84 16.00
C HIS A 309 6.27 -18.10 15.19
N LYS A 310 7.38 -18.53 15.83
CA LYS A 310 8.73 -18.61 15.24
C LYS A 310 9.20 -17.30 14.57
N LEU A 311 8.90 -16.15 15.18
CA LEU A 311 9.27 -14.83 14.62
C LEU A 311 10.28 -14.09 15.50
N GLU A 312 11.02 -13.20 14.86
CA GLU A 312 11.95 -12.24 15.46
C GLU A 312 11.79 -10.88 14.77
N ILE A 313 11.80 -9.80 15.55
CA ILE A 313 11.57 -8.44 15.08
C ILE A 313 12.81 -7.62 15.38
N TRP A 314 13.52 -7.18 14.34
CA TRP A 314 14.66 -6.27 14.47
C TRP A 314 14.17 -4.81 14.36
N PRO A 315 14.38 -3.97 15.39
CA PRO A 315 14.12 -2.53 15.29
C PRO A 315 15.17 -1.86 14.40
N GLY A 316 14.81 -0.73 13.81
CA GLY A 316 15.67 -0.03 12.88
C GLY A 316 15.13 1.34 12.45
N TYR A 317 15.87 1.98 11.55
CA TYR A 317 15.58 3.30 11.03
C TYR A 317 15.57 3.29 9.49
N VAL A 318 14.61 4.01 8.92
CA VAL A 318 14.67 4.50 7.53
C VAL A 318 15.16 5.93 7.59
N THR A 319 16.19 6.27 6.80
CA THR A 319 16.74 7.62 6.73
C THR A 319 16.72 8.12 5.29
N SER A 320 16.23 9.34 5.08
CA SER A 320 16.29 10.05 3.81
C SER A 320 16.61 11.52 4.06
N VAL A 321 17.61 12.05 3.36
CA VAL A 321 18.02 13.45 3.42
C VAL A 321 17.52 14.17 2.16
N SER A 322 16.95 15.35 2.33
CA SER A 322 16.39 16.17 1.25
C SER A 322 16.43 17.66 1.61
N HIS A 323 16.42 18.52 0.60
CA HIS A 323 16.22 19.96 0.76
C HIS A 323 14.72 20.25 0.85
N GLN A 324 14.29 20.88 1.95
CA GLN A 324 12.91 21.32 2.16
C GLN A 324 12.87 22.85 2.30
N GLU A 325 11.68 23.43 2.38
CA GLU A 325 11.46 24.89 2.40
C GLU A 325 12.29 25.66 3.46
N ASP A 326 12.49 25.08 4.65
CA ASP A 326 13.31 25.66 5.73
C ASP A 326 14.77 25.13 5.74
N GLY A 327 15.25 24.60 4.62
CA GLY A 327 16.62 24.16 4.40
C GLY A 327 16.83 22.64 4.48
N LEU A 328 18.08 22.23 4.68
CA LEU A 328 18.50 20.84 4.63
C LEU A 328 18.06 20.03 5.86
N MET A 329 17.41 18.88 5.62
CA MET A 329 16.84 18.05 6.69
C MET A 329 17.04 16.56 6.45
N ILE A 330 17.06 15.79 7.54
CA ILE A 330 16.95 14.33 7.53
C ILE A 330 15.62 13.89 8.12
N CYS A 331 14.84 13.12 7.35
CA CYS A 331 13.71 12.35 7.87
C CYS A 331 14.24 11.02 8.42
N VAL A 332 13.85 10.69 9.65
CA VAL A 332 14.19 9.42 10.31
C VAL A 332 12.90 8.75 10.78
N ASP A 333 12.50 7.62 10.18
CA ASP A 333 11.32 6.87 10.65
C ASP A 333 11.70 5.50 11.23
N VAL A 334 10.96 5.08 12.26
CA VAL A 334 11.17 3.78 12.92
C VAL A 334 10.62 2.65 12.04
N SER A 335 11.51 1.73 11.67
CA SER A 335 11.25 0.55 10.86
C SER A 335 11.40 -0.73 11.70
N HIS A 336 10.76 -1.81 11.24
CA HIS A 336 10.97 -3.14 11.81
C HIS A 336 11.20 -4.15 10.67
N ARG A 337 12.26 -4.97 10.78
CA ARG A 337 12.42 -6.15 9.92
C ARG A 337 11.88 -7.35 10.66
N ILE A 338 10.83 -7.96 10.12
CA ILE A 338 10.33 -9.25 10.61
C ILE A 338 11.12 -10.36 9.92
N LEU A 339 11.69 -11.23 10.74
CA LEU A 339 12.45 -12.41 10.37
C LEU A 339 11.77 -13.64 10.96
N ARG A 340 11.94 -14.80 10.33
CA ARG A 340 11.54 -16.08 10.91
C ARG A 340 12.77 -16.67 11.61
N THR A 341 12.57 -17.25 12.79
CA THR A 341 13.58 -18.14 13.40
C THR A 341 13.66 -19.48 12.64
N GLU A 342 12.61 -19.75 11.86
CA GLU A 342 12.55 -20.61 10.67
C GLU A 342 13.85 -20.73 9.85
N THR A 343 14.59 -21.85 9.94
CA THR A 343 15.63 -22.17 8.95
C THR A 343 15.01 -22.70 7.64
N CYS A 344 15.70 -22.54 6.51
CA CYS A 344 15.25 -23.13 5.25
C CYS A 344 15.25 -24.66 5.34
N TYR A 345 16.23 -25.23 6.05
CA TYR A 345 16.29 -26.67 6.33
C TYR A 345 15.02 -27.19 7.02
N GLU A 346 14.51 -26.52 8.06
CA GLU A 346 13.24 -26.88 8.71
C GLU A 346 12.05 -26.84 7.75
N VAL A 347 11.95 -25.81 6.91
CA VAL A 347 10.86 -25.72 5.89
C VAL A 347 10.94 -26.89 4.92
N MET A 348 12.14 -27.21 4.44
CA MET A 348 12.38 -28.32 3.51
C MET A 348 12.07 -29.67 4.17
N SER A 349 12.49 -29.89 5.42
CA SER A 349 12.14 -31.10 6.19
C SER A 349 10.62 -31.26 6.34
N ALA A 350 9.90 -30.18 6.66
CA ALA A 350 8.44 -30.21 6.80
C ALA A 350 7.73 -30.50 5.46
N LEU A 351 8.21 -29.94 4.34
CA LEU A 351 7.68 -30.23 3.01
C LEU A 351 7.94 -31.68 2.59
N CYS A 352 9.14 -32.21 2.83
CA CYS A 352 9.47 -33.62 2.58
C CYS A 352 8.58 -34.59 3.38
N GLN A 353 8.30 -34.29 4.66
CA GLN A 353 7.42 -35.11 5.48
C GLN A 353 5.97 -35.11 4.97
N LYS A 354 5.49 -33.96 4.48
CA LYS A 354 4.11 -33.74 4.02
C LYS A 354 3.85 -34.26 2.59
N HIS A 355 4.84 -34.21 1.70
CA HIS A 355 4.70 -34.52 0.27
C HIS A 355 5.66 -35.65 -0.17
N ARG A 356 5.48 -36.85 0.40
CA ARG A 356 6.34 -38.06 0.24
C ARG A 356 6.48 -38.67 -1.17
N GLY A 357 6.23 -37.91 -2.23
CA GLY A 357 6.37 -38.34 -3.62
C GLY A 357 6.75 -37.20 -4.56
N ASN A 358 6.28 -35.97 -4.28
CA ASN A 358 6.69 -34.78 -5.01
C ASN A 358 7.16 -33.66 -4.06
N PHE A 359 8.20 -33.98 -3.26
CA PHE A 359 8.81 -33.02 -2.36
C PHE A 359 9.71 -32.02 -3.09
N LYS A 360 10.31 -32.39 -4.22
CA LYS A 360 11.18 -31.50 -5.01
C LYS A 360 10.39 -30.31 -5.55
N ASP A 361 9.30 -30.53 -6.28
CA ASP A 361 8.49 -29.42 -6.83
C ASP A 361 7.88 -28.58 -5.70
N ALA A 362 7.45 -29.20 -4.60
CA ALA A 362 6.91 -28.49 -3.44
C ALA A 362 7.97 -27.57 -2.79
N ILE A 363 9.22 -28.00 -2.68
CA ILE A 363 10.35 -27.19 -2.22
C ILE A 363 10.65 -26.06 -3.22
N THR A 364 10.83 -26.39 -4.50
CA THR A 364 11.13 -25.44 -5.58
C THR A 364 10.08 -24.34 -5.65
N SER A 365 8.80 -24.70 -5.64
CA SER A 365 7.64 -23.79 -5.69
C SER A 365 7.48 -22.93 -4.42
N THR A 366 7.98 -23.40 -3.27
CA THR A 366 7.91 -22.66 -1.99
C THR A 366 9.12 -21.75 -1.77
N LEU A 367 10.31 -22.13 -2.25
CA LEU A 367 11.56 -21.44 -1.94
C LEU A 367 12.06 -20.52 -3.06
N ILE A 368 11.91 -20.85 -4.35
CA ILE A 368 12.38 -19.95 -5.41
C ILE A 368 11.56 -18.65 -5.36
N GLY A 369 12.24 -17.51 -5.45
CA GLY A 369 11.66 -16.18 -5.23
C GLY A 369 11.65 -15.71 -3.77
N CYS A 370 11.93 -16.57 -2.80
CA CYS A 370 12.07 -16.14 -1.41
C CYS A 370 13.41 -15.42 -1.15
N VAL A 371 13.39 -14.49 -0.19
CA VAL A 371 14.59 -13.84 0.33
C VAL A 371 14.95 -14.41 1.70
N VAL A 372 16.16 -14.94 1.83
CA VAL A 372 16.73 -15.51 3.05
C VAL A 372 17.72 -14.55 3.71
N LEU A 373 17.98 -14.74 5.00
CA LEU A 373 19.01 -14.05 5.79
C LEU A 373 20.00 -15.07 6.35
N THR A 374 21.29 -14.86 6.14
CA THR A 374 22.36 -15.70 6.72
C THR A 374 22.93 -15.06 7.98
N ARG A 375 22.75 -15.70 9.15
CA ARG A 375 23.08 -15.11 10.47
C ARG A 375 24.56 -14.81 10.69
N TYR A 376 25.45 -15.57 10.07
CA TYR A 376 26.90 -15.45 10.25
C TYR A 376 27.52 -14.17 9.64
N ASN A 377 26.79 -13.50 8.74
CA ASN A 377 27.22 -12.23 8.13
C ASN A 377 26.08 -11.18 8.03
N ASN A 378 24.88 -11.54 8.49
CA ASN A 378 23.62 -10.79 8.39
C ASN A 378 23.29 -10.23 6.99
N ARG A 379 23.70 -10.93 5.93
CA ARG A 379 23.36 -10.61 4.54
C ARG A 379 22.09 -11.31 4.09
N THR A 380 21.36 -10.68 3.18
CA THR A 380 20.18 -11.27 2.54
C THR A 380 20.43 -11.67 1.11
N TYR A 381 19.92 -12.83 0.71
CA TYR A 381 20.08 -13.41 -0.63
C TYR A 381 18.71 -13.83 -1.19
N HIS A 382 18.58 -13.82 -2.52
CA HIS A 382 17.38 -14.29 -3.23
C HIS A 382 17.61 -15.74 -3.68
N ILE A 383 16.64 -16.63 -3.46
CA ILE A 383 16.73 -18.01 -3.96
C ILE A 383 16.30 -18.01 -5.43
N ASP A 384 17.26 -18.25 -6.32
CA ASP A 384 17.07 -18.36 -7.77
C ASP A 384 17.12 -19.81 -8.28
N ASP A 385 17.53 -20.76 -7.43
CA ASP A 385 17.49 -22.21 -7.68
C ASP A 385 17.65 -23.05 -6.40
N VAL A 386 17.39 -24.36 -6.50
CA VAL A 386 17.69 -25.35 -5.44
C VAL A 386 18.44 -26.54 -6.06
N LEU A 387 19.71 -26.69 -5.69
CA LEU A 387 20.62 -27.71 -6.21
C LEU A 387 20.47 -29.00 -5.39
N PHE A 388 19.63 -29.91 -5.89
CA PHE A 388 19.37 -31.22 -5.27
C PHE A 388 20.46 -32.28 -5.55
N ASP A 389 21.43 -31.94 -6.39
CA ASP A 389 22.62 -32.69 -6.80
C ASP A 389 23.85 -32.38 -5.94
N GLN A 390 23.93 -31.17 -5.37
CA GLN A 390 25.04 -30.71 -4.53
C GLN A 390 24.66 -30.72 -3.04
N ASN A 391 25.65 -30.78 -2.17
CA ASN A 391 25.48 -30.83 -0.71
C ASN A 391 26.70 -30.19 0.01
N PRO A 392 26.70 -30.01 1.35
CA PRO A 392 27.83 -29.42 2.07
C PRO A 392 29.20 -30.07 1.90
N THR A 393 29.29 -31.32 1.42
CA THR A 393 30.58 -31.99 1.12
C THR A 393 31.09 -31.75 -0.30
N SER A 394 30.27 -31.16 -1.17
CA SER A 394 30.66 -30.67 -2.49
C SER A 394 31.66 -29.51 -2.38
N SER A 395 32.47 -29.32 -3.41
CA SER A 395 33.45 -28.25 -3.49
C SER A 395 33.01 -27.03 -4.30
N PHE A 396 33.72 -25.92 -4.12
CA PHE A 396 33.70 -24.76 -4.99
C PHE A 396 35.09 -24.14 -5.09
N THR A 397 35.36 -23.38 -6.14
CA THR A 397 36.61 -22.61 -6.28
C THR A 397 36.52 -21.33 -5.46
N ASN A 398 37.47 -21.11 -4.54
CA ASN A 398 37.55 -19.88 -3.75
C ASN A 398 38.09 -18.70 -4.60
N TYR A 399 38.22 -17.51 -3.98
CA TYR A 399 38.72 -16.31 -4.67
C TYR A 399 40.23 -16.36 -5.01
N GLU A 400 40.94 -17.40 -4.58
CA GLU A 400 42.39 -17.62 -4.75
C GLU A 400 42.65 -18.72 -5.81
N GLY A 401 41.59 -19.24 -6.45
CA GLY A 401 41.68 -20.36 -7.41
C GLY A 401 41.75 -21.75 -6.76
N LYS A 402 41.75 -21.85 -5.43
CA LYS A 402 41.81 -23.13 -4.70
C LYS A 402 40.43 -23.77 -4.58
N GLU A 403 40.36 -25.08 -4.79
CA GLU A 403 39.15 -25.86 -4.54
C GLU A 403 38.96 -26.09 -3.02
N VAL A 404 37.78 -25.78 -2.48
CA VAL A 404 37.45 -25.88 -1.05
C VAL A 404 36.02 -26.42 -0.89
N LYS A 405 35.78 -27.31 0.08
CA LYS A 405 34.42 -27.81 0.36
C LYS A 405 33.60 -26.79 1.13
N TYR A 406 32.28 -26.78 0.93
CA TYR A 406 31.42 -25.87 1.69
C TYR A 406 31.53 -26.11 3.20
N VAL A 407 31.56 -27.36 3.66
CA VAL A 407 31.70 -27.71 5.09
C VAL A 407 32.99 -27.15 5.70
N ASP A 408 34.13 -27.32 5.02
CA ASP A 408 35.43 -26.83 5.49
C ASP A 408 35.43 -25.29 5.48
N TYR A 409 34.94 -24.66 4.41
CA TYR A 409 34.83 -23.20 4.30
C TYR A 409 34.02 -22.56 5.45
N TYR A 410 32.87 -23.12 5.82
CA TYR A 410 32.06 -22.58 6.91
C TYR A 410 32.67 -22.86 8.29
N GLN A 411 33.39 -23.96 8.46
CA GLN A 411 34.11 -24.28 9.68
C GLN A 411 35.33 -23.36 9.89
N ASP A 412 36.11 -23.10 8.84
CA ASP A 412 37.34 -22.29 8.89
C ASP A 412 37.04 -20.78 8.91
N THR A 413 36.11 -20.31 8.07
CA THR A 413 35.83 -18.87 7.91
C THR A 413 34.94 -18.31 9.02
N TYR A 414 34.05 -19.13 9.58
CA TYR A 414 33.02 -18.68 10.51
C TYR A 414 32.95 -19.49 11.82
N GLY A 415 33.72 -20.57 11.98
CA GLY A 415 33.64 -21.47 13.13
C GLY A 415 32.41 -22.38 13.14
N ILE A 416 31.67 -22.50 12.02
CA ILE A 416 30.33 -23.11 11.99
C ILE A 416 30.37 -24.55 11.51
N LYS A 417 30.05 -25.47 12.43
CA LYS A 417 29.84 -26.89 12.12
C LYS A 417 28.42 -27.15 11.62
N ILE A 418 28.31 -27.56 10.35
CA ILE A 418 27.05 -28.01 9.73
C ILE A 418 26.66 -29.39 10.27
N LYS A 419 25.36 -29.65 10.45
CA LYS A 419 24.86 -30.90 11.05
C LYS A 419 24.43 -31.93 10.03
N ASP A 420 23.65 -31.53 9.03
CA ASP A 420 23.27 -32.43 7.93
C ASP A 420 24.18 -32.22 6.72
N LEU A 421 24.99 -33.23 6.40
CA LEU A 421 25.89 -33.24 5.24
C LEU A 421 25.20 -33.69 3.94
N LYS A 422 23.93 -34.13 4.01
CA LYS A 422 23.12 -34.57 2.86
C LYS A 422 22.06 -33.55 2.43
N GLN A 423 21.94 -32.42 3.12
CA GLN A 423 21.03 -31.35 2.70
C GLN A 423 21.45 -30.78 1.33
N PRO A 424 20.50 -30.42 0.44
CA PRO A 424 20.80 -29.77 -0.84
C PRO A 424 21.31 -28.33 -0.63
N LEU A 425 21.78 -27.67 -1.69
CA LEU A 425 22.21 -26.27 -1.63
C LEU A 425 21.18 -25.30 -2.24
N LEU A 426 21.08 -24.09 -1.69
CA LEU A 426 20.31 -22.99 -2.28
C LEU A 426 21.22 -22.18 -3.20
N CYS A 427 20.76 -21.84 -4.40
CA CYS A 427 21.54 -21.05 -5.36
C CYS A 427 20.97 -19.63 -5.49
N HIS A 428 21.84 -18.64 -5.33
CA HIS A 428 21.56 -17.24 -5.68
C HIS A 428 22.38 -16.84 -6.91
N LYS A 429 21.72 -16.29 -7.93
CA LYS A 429 22.34 -15.92 -9.22
C LYS A 429 22.53 -14.40 -9.24
N VAL A 430 23.79 -13.94 -9.14
CA VAL A 430 24.12 -12.49 -9.15
C VAL A 430 23.65 -11.86 -10.47
N ARG A 431 22.90 -10.76 -10.39
CA ARG A 431 22.25 -10.14 -11.56
C ARG A 431 23.24 -9.32 -12.38
N LYS A 432 23.13 -9.38 -13.72
CA LYS A 432 23.98 -8.68 -14.71
C LYS A 432 24.07 -7.14 -14.60
N LYS A 433 23.38 -6.49 -13.66
CA LYS A 433 23.60 -5.06 -13.35
C LYS A 433 24.71 -4.82 -12.32
N GLU A 434 25.12 -5.85 -11.57
CA GLU A 434 26.25 -5.78 -10.61
C GLU A 434 27.57 -6.27 -11.24
N LEU A 435 27.48 -7.20 -12.19
CA LEU A 435 28.59 -7.65 -13.03
C LEU A 435 28.51 -6.90 -14.36
N LYS A 436 29.25 -5.78 -14.48
CA LYS A 436 29.20 -4.90 -15.66
C LYS A 436 29.93 -5.46 -16.89
N ASP A 437 30.62 -6.60 -16.72
CA ASP A 437 31.34 -7.29 -17.79
C ASP A 437 31.33 -8.81 -17.56
N GLN A 438 31.70 -9.55 -18.63
CA GLN A 438 31.82 -11.02 -18.72
C GLN A 438 30.51 -11.84 -18.76
N SER A 439 30.58 -12.98 -19.46
CA SER A 439 29.48 -13.87 -19.80
C SER A 439 29.07 -14.88 -18.71
N TYR A 440 29.80 -14.91 -17.59
CA TYR A 440 29.60 -15.88 -16.50
C TYR A 440 28.67 -15.34 -15.41
N SER A 441 27.50 -15.97 -15.24
CA SER A 441 26.64 -15.70 -14.09
C SER A 441 27.28 -16.25 -12.81
N LYS A 442 27.79 -15.36 -11.95
CA LYS A 442 28.33 -15.78 -10.65
C LYS A 442 27.21 -16.29 -9.74
N SER A 443 27.11 -17.61 -9.64
CA SER A 443 26.23 -18.30 -8.69
C SER A 443 26.88 -18.35 -7.31
N LEU A 444 26.10 -18.10 -6.27
CA LEU A 444 26.49 -18.23 -4.86
C LEU A 444 25.64 -19.33 -4.22
N CYS A 445 26.30 -20.41 -3.78
CA CYS A 445 25.64 -21.52 -3.10
C CYS A 445 25.62 -21.30 -1.58
N LEU A 446 24.46 -21.54 -0.96
CA LEU A 446 24.18 -21.32 0.46
C LEU A 446 23.60 -22.59 1.08
N ILE A 447 23.93 -22.84 2.35
CA ILE A 447 23.46 -24.03 3.08
C ILE A 447 22.11 -23.73 3.75
N PRO A 448 21.04 -24.53 3.50
CA PRO A 448 19.71 -24.31 4.08
C PRO A 448 19.65 -24.20 5.61
N GLU A 449 20.52 -24.93 6.33
CA GLU A 449 20.64 -24.86 7.79
C GLU A 449 21.10 -23.47 8.28
N LEU A 450 21.90 -22.75 7.50
CA LEU A 450 22.47 -21.45 7.85
C LEU A 450 21.65 -20.26 7.33
N CYS A 451 20.57 -20.53 6.60
CA CYS A 451 19.68 -19.56 5.97
C CYS A 451 18.35 -19.48 6.72
N ASN A 452 18.03 -18.35 7.34
CA ASN A 452 16.70 -18.09 7.87
C ASN A 452 15.76 -17.51 6.79
N MET A 453 14.50 -17.93 6.83
CA MET A 453 13.45 -17.32 6.01
C MET A 453 13.16 -15.88 6.49
N THR A 454 12.88 -14.95 5.58
CA THR A 454 12.54 -13.56 5.95
C THR A 454 11.12 -13.15 5.54
N GLY A 455 10.56 -12.16 6.24
CA GLY A 455 9.19 -11.71 6.01
C GLY A 455 8.12 -12.67 6.55
N LEU A 456 6.85 -12.29 6.33
CA LEU A 456 5.68 -13.10 6.65
C LEU A 456 5.16 -13.78 5.38
N THR A 457 4.84 -15.07 5.46
CA THR A 457 4.06 -15.76 4.42
C THR A 457 2.62 -15.27 4.44
N ASP A 458 1.87 -15.43 3.34
CA ASP A 458 0.46 -15.00 3.31
C ASP A 458 -0.43 -15.81 4.27
N ALA A 459 -0.05 -17.05 4.61
CA ALA A 459 -0.66 -17.80 5.71
C ALA A 459 -0.44 -17.12 7.08
N LEU A 460 0.78 -16.64 7.37
CA LEU A 460 1.07 -15.89 8.61
C LEU A 460 0.41 -14.50 8.63
N LYS A 461 0.24 -13.85 7.48
CA LYS A 461 -0.54 -12.59 7.36
C LYS A 461 -2.04 -12.81 7.56
N ALA A 462 -2.55 -13.99 7.21
CA ALA A 462 -3.96 -14.35 7.36
C ALA A 462 -4.33 -14.77 8.79
N ASP A 463 -3.38 -15.22 9.61
CA ASP A 463 -3.64 -15.50 11.03
C ASP A 463 -3.70 -14.20 11.85
N PHE A 464 -4.88 -13.98 12.43
CA PHE A 464 -5.14 -12.85 13.31
C PHE A 464 -4.26 -12.85 14.58
N HIS A 465 -3.85 -14.00 15.11
CA HIS A 465 -3.04 -14.07 16.33
C HIS A 465 -1.60 -13.63 16.05
N VAL A 466 -0.97 -14.20 15.03
CA VAL A 466 0.35 -13.78 14.53
C VAL A 466 0.37 -12.27 14.28
N MET A 467 -0.62 -11.77 13.53
CA MET A 467 -0.71 -10.34 13.21
C MET A 467 -1.06 -9.45 14.41
N LYS A 468 -1.76 -9.95 15.44
CA LYS A 468 -2.02 -9.22 16.70
C LYS A 468 -0.75 -9.08 17.54
N ASP A 469 0.07 -10.11 17.61
CA ASP A 469 1.27 -10.11 18.45
C ASP A 469 2.40 -9.33 17.77
N VAL A 470 2.58 -9.50 16.46
CA VAL A 470 3.42 -8.62 15.63
C VAL A 470 2.95 -7.15 15.71
N ALA A 471 1.65 -6.89 15.77
CA ALA A 471 1.11 -5.53 15.91
C ALA A 471 1.45 -4.86 17.25
N GLN A 472 1.59 -5.59 18.35
CA GLN A 472 1.94 -5.02 19.65
C GLN A 472 3.32 -4.34 19.63
N HIS A 473 4.29 -4.93 18.92
CA HIS A 473 5.62 -4.35 18.76
C HIS A 473 5.71 -3.33 17.61
N THR A 474 4.97 -3.55 16.51
CA THR A 474 5.11 -2.71 15.30
C THR A 474 4.22 -1.47 15.25
N ARG A 475 3.08 -1.42 15.98
CA ARG A 475 2.16 -0.27 16.00
C ARG A 475 2.56 0.81 17.01
N ILE A 476 3.77 1.35 16.85
CA ILE A 476 4.32 2.40 17.71
C ILE A 476 3.43 3.66 17.72
N THR A 477 3.13 4.19 18.92
CA THR A 477 2.40 5.45 19.16
C THR A 477 3.27 6.69 18.93
N PRO A 478 2.69 7.89 18.74
CA PRO A 478 3.45 9.15 18.57
C PRO A 478 4.59 9.36 19.57
N ASN A 479 4.30 9.27 20.88
CA ASN A 479 5.28 9.48 21.95
C ASN A 479 6.45 8.48 21.89
N VAL A 480 6.18 7.19 21.65
CA VAL A 480 7.23 6.17 21.58
C VAL A 480 8.05 6.32 20.29
N ARG A 481 7.43 6.69 19.16
CA ARG A 481 8.15 6.96 17.90
C ARG A 481 9.09 8.15 18.03
N HIS A 482 8.66 9.19 18.75
CA HIS A 482 9.49 10.35 19.07
C HIS A 482 10.62 10.04 20.07
N ALA A 483 10.37 9.16 21.05
CA ALA A 483 11.42 8.65 21.93
C ALA A 483 12.49 7.86 21.15
N SER A 484 12.10 7.04 20.17
CA SER A 484 13.05 6.38 19.25
C SER A 484 13.82 7.39 18.38
N LEU A 485 13.18 8.45 17.89
CA LEU A 485 13.84 9.53 17.15
C LEU A 485 14.92 10.23 18.01
N ARG A 486 14.57 10.58 19.26
CA ARG A 486 15.53 11.15 20.23
C ARG A 486 16.65 10.17 20.59
N SER A 487 16.36 8.87 20.69
CA SER A 487 17.39 7.84 20.85
C SER A 487 18.33 7.77 19.65
N PHE A 488 17.82 7.88 18.41
CA PHE A 488 18.68 7.96 17.22
C PHE A 488 19.61 9.17 17.25
N ILE A 489 19.08 10.37 17.51
CA ILE A 489 19.87 11.61 17.63
C ILE A 489 20.98 11.44 18.68
N LYS A 490 20.60 11.01 19.89
CA LYS A 490 21.52 10.74 20.99
C LYS A 490 22.63 9.76 20.60
N ASN A 491 22.28 8.64 19.99
CA ASN A 491 23.24 7.62 19.54
C ASN A 491 24.23 8.13 18.47
N VAL A 492 23.84 9.10 17.62
CA VAL A 492 24.74 9.71 16.64
C VAL A 492 25.65 10.75 17.29
N ASN A 493 25.12 11.59 18.18
CA ASN A 493 25.86 12.70 18.80
C ASN A 493 26.83 12.20 19.90
N GLU A 494 26.48 11.17 20.67
CA GLU A 494 27.36 10.59 21.71
C GLU A 494 28.42 9.62 21.18
N ASN A 495 28.25 9.08 19.96
CA ASN A 495 29.23 8.18 19.37
C ASN A 495 30.32 9.01 18.66
N GLU A 496 31.50 9.11 19.28
CA GLU A 496 32.62 9.92 18.77
C GLU A 496 32.95 9.66 17.29
N GLU A 497 32.94 8.40 16.84
CA GLU A 497 33.23 8.06 15.45
C GLU A 497 32.12 8.53 14.49
N ALA A 498 30.86 8.48 14.91
CA ALA A 498 29.71 8.94 14.14
C ALA A 498 29.65 10.47 14.09
N HIS A 499 29.78 11.14 15.24
CA HIS A 499 29.82 12.59 15.34
C HIS A 499 30.99 13.18 14.54
N LYS A 500 32.18 12.59 14.64
CA LYS A 500 33.35 13.02 13.86
C LYS A 500 33.13 12.94 12.34
N ILE A 501 32.40 11.93 11.85
CA ILE A 501 32.07 11.82 10.42
C ILE A 501 31.20 13.00 9.94
N LEU A 502 30.31 13.54 10.79
CA LEU A 502 29.55 14.75 10.47
C LEU A 502 30.42 16.01 10.60
N ALA A 503 31.16 16.14 11.70
CA ALA A 503 31.99 17.31 12.01
C ALA A 503 33.13 17.53 11.00
N ASP A 504 33.79 16.47 10.51
CA ASP A 504 34.78 16.50 9.43
C ASP A 504 34.20 17.20 8.18
N TRP A 505 32.95 16.87 7.83
CA TRP A 505 32.21 17.51 6.73
C TRP A 505 31.62 18.88 7.07
N GLY A 506 31.72 19.33 8.32
CA GLY A 506 31.15 20.61 8.80
C GLY A 506 29.63 20.58 8.95
N LEU A 507 29.08 19.40 9.24
CA LEU A 507 27.66 19.14 9.46
C LEU A 507 27.40 18.82 10.93
N SER A 508 26.22 19.12 11.45
CA SER A 508 25.74 18.61 12.75
C SER A 508 24.23 18.39 12.77
N LEU A 509 23.77 17.40 13.55
CA LEU A 509 22.36 17.15 13.79
C LEU A 509 21.88 18.00 14.98
N GLN A 510 20.72 18.65 14.83
CA GLN A 510 20.07 19.32 15.96
C GLN A 510 19.47 18.30 16.94
N ASP A 511 19.49 18.62 18.24
CA ASP A 511 19.12 17.68 19.32
C ASP A 511 17.62 17.38 19.43
N ASN A 512 16.77 18.04 18.63
CA ASN A 512 15.33 17.89 18.64
C ASN A 512 14.74 17.78 17.23
N SER A 513 13.54 17.20 17.17
CA SER A 513 12.69 17.22 15.98
C SER A 513 12.27 18.64 15.62
N LEU A 514 12.17 18.93 14.33
CA LEU A 514 11.74 20.22 13.82
C LEU A 514 10.27 20.51 14.16
N PRO A 515 9.96 21.60 14.90
CA PRO A 515 8.60 22.09 15.07
C PRO A 515 8.14 22.85 13.82
N PHE A 516 6.83 22.88 13.58
CA PHE A 516 6.19 23.64 12.50
C PHE A 516 4.76 24.04 12.91
N GLU A 517 4.12 24.89 12.12
CA GLU A 517 2.70 25.25 12.30
C GLU A 517 1.85 24.58 11.21
N GLY A 518 0.90 23.74 11.61
CA GLY A 518 -0.08 23.14 10.69
C GLY A 518 -1.46 23.80 10.84
N ARG A 519 -2.40 23.44 9.95
CA ARG A 519 -3.78 23.95 9.97
C ARG A 519 -4.79 22.80 9.92
N ILE A 520 -5.91 22.91 10.62
CA ILE A 520 -6.99 21.90 10.61
C ILE A 520 -8.19 22.46 9.82
N CYS A 521 -8.54 21.80 8.72
CA CYS A 521 -9.76 22.05 7.96
C CYS A 521 -11.01 21.90 8.84
N ALA A 522 -12.01 22.75 8.62
CA ALA A 522 -13.33 22.57 9.21
C ALA A 522 -13.93 21.20 8.79
N PRO A 523 -14.59 20.45 9.70
CA PRO A 523 -15.23 19.18 9.36
C PRO A 523 -16.27 19.34 8.25
N GLU A 524 -16.23 18.44 7.27
CA GLU A 524 -17.10 18.52 6.09
C GLU A 524 -18.49 17.90 6.34
N THR A 525 -19.53 18.68 6.06
CA THR A 525 -20.95 18.29 6.08
C THR A 525 -21.26 17.36 4.91
N ILE A 526 -22.03 16.30 5.19
CA ILE A 526 -22.43 15.27 4.22
C ILE A 526 -23.93 15.32 3.98
N ILE A 527 -24.33 15.09 2.73
CA ILE A 527 -25.72 14.94 2.31
C ILE A 527 -26.04 13.43 2.28
N PHE A 528 -27.07 12.99 3.01
CA PHE A 528 -27.64 11.63 2.95
C PHE A 528 -29.12 11.75 2.58
N GLY A 529 -29.52 11.28 1.40
CA GLY A 529 -30.88 11.49 0.90
C GLY A 529 -31.19 12.99 0.80
N SER A 530 -32.11 13.46 1.65
CA SER A 530 -32.48 14.89 1.80
C SER A 530 -31.96 15.55 3.09
N GLN A 531 -31.14 14.86 3.90
CA GLN A 531 -30.62 15.38 5.17
C GLN A 531 -29.16 15.85 5.04
N GLU A 532 -28.86 17.03 5.59
CA GLU A 532 -27.48 17.48 5.80
C GLU A 532 -26.99 17.11 7.21
N VAL A 533 -25.88 16.38 7.28
CA VAL A 533 -25.27 15.86 8.50
C VAL A 533 -23.92 16.54 8.74
N ALA A 534 -23.80 17.27 9.83
CA ALA A 534 -22.58 17.99 10.20
C ALA A 534 -21.37 17.05 10.36
N GLY A 535 -20.18 17.51 9.96
CA GLY A 535 -18.95 16.72 10.08
C GLY A 535 -18.47 16.56 11.52
N SER A 536 -17.95 15.37 11.86
CA SER A 536 -17.28 15.09 13.14
C SER A 536 -15.75 15.23 13.01
N GLN A 537 -15.04 15.60 14.08
CA GLN A 537 -13.56 15.70 14.06
C GLN A 537 -12.87 14.36 13.78
N LEU A 538 -13.49 13.23 14.15
CA LEU A 538 -12.99 11.89 13.84
C LEU A 538 -13.31 11.43 12.42
N ALA A 539 -14.18 12.17 11.71
CA ALA A 539 -14.74 11.86 10.40
C ALA A 539 -15.32 10.44 10.23
N ASP A 540 -15.70 9.77 11.33
CA ASP A 540 -16.49 8.54 11.35
C ASP A 540 -17.98 8.91 11.24
N ARG A 541 -18.72 8.21 10.37
CA ARG A 541 -20.15 8.40 10.07
C ARG A 541 -20.92 7.08 10.05
N GLY A 542 -20.38 6.04 10.70
CA GLY A 542 -20.94 4.69 10.68
C GLY A 542 -22.32 4.54 11.31
N ARG A 543 -22.75 5.48 12.16
CA ARG A 543 -24.10 5.50 12.77
C ARG A 543 -25.13 6.12 11.82
N GLU A 544 -24.72 7.15 11.09
CA GLU A 544 -25.53 7.98 10.20
C GLU A 544 -25.82 7.22 8.91
N SER A 545 -24.79 6.58 8.34
CA SER A 545 -24.91 5.60 7.24
C SER A 545 -25.66 4.30 7.61
N SER A 546 -26.23 4.23 8.81
CA SER A 546 -27.08 3.13 9.33
C SER A 546 -28.51 3.59 9.66
N ARG A 547 -28.84 4.85 9.45
CA ARG A 547 -30.12 5.49 9.80
C ARG A 547 -30.71 6.27 8.65
N GLU A 548 -29.87 7.03 7.95
CA GLU A 548 -30.29 7.88 6.86
C GLU A 548 -30.45 7.10 5.55
N LYS A 549 -31.28 7.65 4.64
CA LYS A 549 -31.48 7.07 3.31
C LYS A 549 -30.32 7.40 2.38
N VAL A 550 -30.08 6.54 1.40
CA VAL A 550 -29.14 6.81 0.30
C VAL A 550 -29.67 7.93 -0.61
N ILE A 551 -28.79 8.65 -1.32
CA ILE A 551 -29.17 9.71 -2.27
C ILE A 551 -29.91 9.14 -3.48
N MET A 552 -29.38 8.11 -4.11
CA MET A 552 -29.99 7.44 -5.26
C MET A 552 -30.04 5.93 -5.01
N PRO A 553 -31.18 5.40 -4.53
CA PRO A 553 -31.40 3.97 -4.39
C PRO A 553 -31.58 3.33 -5.78
N VAL A 554 -31.09 2.09 -5.92
CA VAL A 554 -31.39 1.22 -7.07
C VAL A 554 -32.05 -0.04 -6.55
N ASP A 555 -33.36 -0.13 -6.76
CA ASP A 555 -34.20 -1.20 -6.24
C ASP A 555 -33.88 -2.55 -6.91
N LEU A 556 -33.79 -3.60 -6.08
CA LEU A 556 -33.61 -4.98 -6.54
C LEU A 556 -34.99 -5.56 -6.89
N MET A 557 -35.31 -5.61 -8.17
CA MET A 557 -36.62 -6.03 -8.67
C MET A 557 -36.84 -7.54 -8.44
N PRO A 558 -38.06 -7.98 -8.08
CA PRO A 558 -38.36 -9.39 -7.86
C PRO A 558 -37.93 -10.27 -9.03
N ARG A 559 -37.25 -11.39 -8.74
CA ARG A 559 -36.70 -12.36 -9.71
C ARG A 559 -35.70 -11.80 -10.74
N ARG A 560 -35.25 -10.54 -10.63
CA ARG A 560 -34.19 -9.94 -11.46
C ARG A 560 -32.83 -9.86 -10.78
N TRP A 561 -32.66 -10.52 -9.64
CA TRP A 561 -31.36 -10.79 -9.04
C TRP A 561 -31.31 -12.22 -8.51
N LEU A 562 -30.13 -12.82 -8.53
CA LEU A 562 -29.94 -14.23 -8.17
C LEU A 562 -28.99 -14.41 -6.98
N VAL A 563 -29.19 -15.51 -6.24
CA VAL A 563 -28.35 -15.91 -5.09
C VAL A 563 -27.93 -17.36 -5.29
N ILE A 564 -26.65 -17.58 -5.61
CA ILE A 564 -26.05 -18.91 -5.75
C ILE A 564 -25.38 -19.33 -4.43
N PHE A 565 -25.68 -20.54 -3.95
CA PHE A 565 -25.17 -21.07 -2.68
C PHE A 565 -25.00 -22.60 -2.74
N SER A 566 -24.12 -23.15 -1.89
CA SER A 566 -23.97 -24.61 -1.72
C SER A 566 -25.01 -25.16 -0.72
N PRO A 567 -25.38 -26.45 -0.74
CA PRO A 567 -26.50 -26.97 0.06
C PRO A 567 -26.43 -26.64 1.56
N ARG A 568 -25.24 -26.71 2.15
CA ARG A 568 -24.94 -26.36 3.55
C ARG A 568 -25.17 -24.89 3.92
N ASP A 569 -25.24 -23.99 2.94
CA ASP A 569 -25.41 -22.55 3.13
C ASP A 569 -26.86 -22.09 2.97
N GLN A 570 -27.80 -22.99 2.65
CA GLN A 570 -29.19 -22.66 2.28
C GLN A 570 -29.92 -21.81 3.34
N GLU A 571 -29.80 -22.18 4.62
CA GLU A 571 -30.41 -21.43 5.73
C GLU A 571 -29.75 -20.05 5.90
N CYS A 572 -28.41 -20.01 5.86
CA CYS A 572 -27.63 -18.78 5.95
C CYS A 572 -27.97 -17.80 4.81
N ALA A 573 -28.15 -18.31 3.59
CA ALA A 573 -28.60 -17.55 2.42
C ALA A 573 -30.02 -16.98 2.62
N ARG A 574 -30.97 -17.78 3.12
CA ARG A 574 -32.34 -17.34 3.44
C ARG A 574 -32.36 -16.25 4.51
N ASN A 575 -31.59 -16.44 5.59
CA ASN A 575 -31.48 -15.48 6.70
C ASN A 575 -30.80 -14.17 6.24
N PHE A 576 -29.80 -14.26 5.37
CA PHE A 576 -29.17 -13.10 4.72
C PHE A 576 -30.17 -12.32 3.84
N CYS A 577 -30.97 -12.99 3.01
CA CYS A 577 -31.99 -12.33 2.18
C CYS A 577 -33.10 -11.67 3.02
N ASN A 578 -33.53 -12.32 4.09
CA ASN A 578 -34.47 -11.74 5.07
C ASN A 578 -33.90 -10.46 5.71
N MET A 579 -32.62 -10.46 6.05
CA MET A 579 -31.93 -9.28 6.56
C MET A 579 -31.77 -8.19 5.47
N MET A 580 -31.52 -8.55 4.21
CA MET A 580 -31.44 -7.56 3.10
C MET A 580 -32.75 -6.79 2.95
N ARG A 581 -33.91 -7.47 2.95
CA ARG A 581 -35.22 -6.78 2.90
C ARG A 581 -35.45 -5.86 4.10
N THR A 582 -35.05 -6.31 5.28
CA THR A 582 -35.21 -5.55 6.53
C THR A 582 -34.36 -4.28 6.52
N VAL A 583 -33.10 -4.40 6.09
CA VAL A 583 -32.14 -3.29 6.11
C VAL A 583 -32.33 -2.34 4.92
N GLY A 584 -32.61 -2.86 3.73
CA GLY A 584 -32.87 -2.06 2.53
C GLY A 584 -33.97 -1.02 2.79
N ARG A 585 -35.11 -1.45 3.37
CA ARG A 585 -36.21 -0.56 3.78
C ARG A 585 -35.76 0.59 4.68
N SER A 586 -34.85 0.36 5.63
CA SER A 586 -34.34 1.42 6.51
C SER A 586 -33.44 2.44 5.82
N ILE A 587 -32.72 2.05 4.75
CA ILE A 587 -31.82 2.94 3.98
C ILE A 587 -32.44 3.42 2.65
N GLY A 588 -33.72 3.12 2.40
CA GLY A 588 -34.48 3.59 1.24
C GLY A 588 -34.36 2.74 -0.03
N ILE A 589 -33.85 1.51 0.05
CA ILE A 589 -33.69 0.58 -1.09
C ILE A 589 -34.73 -0.55 -0.97
N GLN A 590 -35.56 -0.74 -1.99
CA GLN A 590 -36.48 -1.87 -2.07
C GLN A 590 -35.74 -3.14 -2.50
N VAL A 591 -36.04 -4.25 -1.84
CA VAL A 591 -35.46 -5.56 -2.13
C VAL A 591 -36.61 -6.56 -2.32
N GLY A 592 -36.90 -6.89 -3.57
CA GLY A 592 -37.81 -7.97 -3.95
C GLY A 592 -37.16 -9.36 -3.80
N GLU A 593 -37.95 -10.42 -3.91
CA GLU A 593 -37.44 -11.79 -3.74
C GLU A 593 -36.38 -12.16 -4.81
N PRO A 594 -35.25 -12.75 -4.41
CA PRO A 594 -34.24 -13.26 -5.34
C PRO A 594 -34.67 -14.56 -6.02
N LEU A 595 -34.03 -14.86 -7.14
CA LEU A 595 -33.93 -16.23 -7.64
C LEU A 595 -32.89 -17.00 -6.82
N MET A 596 -33.35 -17.82 -5.88
CA MET A 596 -32.51 -18.68 -5.03
C MET A 596 -32.07 -19.92 -5.82
N VAL A 597 -30.78 -20.08 -6.06
CA VAL A 597 -30.22 -21.18 -6.87
C VAL A 597 -29.23 -22.01 -6.03
N GLN A 598 -29.63 -23.24 -5.71
CA GLN A 598 -28.81 -24.19 -4.98
C GLN A 598 -27.91 -24.99 -5.93
N LEU A 599 -26.62 -25.06 -5.63
CA LEU A 599 -25.67 -25.93 -6.34
C LEU A 599 -25.73 -27.38 -5.85
N HIS A 600 -25.26 -28.31 -6.67
CA HIS A 600 -25.06 -29.71 -6.30
C HIS A 600 -23.78 -29.93 -5.47
N ASP A 601 -22.73 -29.15 -5.72
CA ASP A 601 -21.47 -29.15 -4.97
C ASP A 601 -20.89 -27.73 -4.79
N ASP A 602 -19.62 -27.60 -4.35
CA ASP A 602 -18.94 -26.30 -4.26
C ASP A 602 -17.73 -26.14 -5.21
N ARG A 603 -17.61 -26.95 -6.28
CA ARG A 603 -16.57 -26.80 -7.30
C ARG A 603 -16.69 -25.46 -8.03
N THR A 604 -15.54 -24.89 -8.42
CA THR A 604 -15.47 -23.60 -9.12
C THR A 604 -16.25 -23.61 -10.44
N GLU A 605 -16.20 -24.72 -11.17
CA GLU A 605 -16.98 -24.95 -12.41
C GLU A 605 -18.49 -24.80 -12.17
N SER A 606 -19.02 -25.39 -11.10
CA SER A 606 -20.45 -25.37 -10.76
C SER A 606 -20.98 -23.95 -10.60
N TYR A 607 -20.25 -23.06 -9.90
CA TYR A 607 -20.62 -21.63 -9.81
C TYR A 607 -20.62 -20.95 -11.19
N VAL A 608 -19.65 -21.24 -12.05
CA VAL A 608 -19.51 -20.60 -13.37
C VAL A 608 -20.56 -21.10 -14.37
N VAL A 609 -20.82 -22.41 -14.41
CA VAL A 609 -21.83 -23.03 -15.27
C VAL A 609 -23.22 -22.59 -14.86
N THR A 610 -23.56 -22.62 -13.56
CA THR A 610 -24.85 -22.13 -13.08
C THR A 610 -25.02 -20.63 -13.32
N LEU A 611 -23.97 -19.81 -13.15
CA LEU A 611 -24.04 -18.38 -13.49
C LEU A 611 -24.29 -18.15 -14.99
N LYS A 612 -23.70 -18.96 -15.87
CA LYS A 612 -23.97 -18.92 -17.33
C LYS A 612 -25.39 -19.37 -17.68
N GLN A 613 -25.90 -20.43 -17.06
CA GLN A 613 -27.25 -20.96 -17.29
C GLN A 613 -28.36 -20.02 -16.80
N GLN A 614 -28.10 -19.24 -15.74
CA GLN A 614 -29.07 -18.32 -15.13
C GLN A 614 -28.89 -16.85 -15.59
N TYR A 615 -28.04 -16.60 -16.58
CA TYR A 615 -27.83 -15.27 -17.14
C TYR A 615 -28.89 -14.91 -18.18
N HIS A 616 -29.49 -13.73 -18.05
CA HIS A 616 -30.44 -13.17 -19.00
C HIS A 616 -30.38 -11.63 -18.99
N SER A 617 -30.82 -10.98 -20.07
CA SER A 617 -30.69 -9.52 -20.29
C SER A 617 -31.43 -8.62 -19.29
N GLN A 618 -32.28 -9.17 -18.42
CA GLN A 618 -32.98 -8.42 -17.36
C GLN A 618 -32.37 -8.64 -15.96
N LEU A 619 -31.27 -9.38 -15.84
CA LEU A 619 -30.61 -9.69 -14.58
C LEU A 619 -29.77 -8.48 -14.10
N GLN A 620 -30.13 -7.90 -12.95
CA GLN A 620 -29.43 -6.76 -12.36
C GLN A 620 -28.14 -7.17 -11.63
N LEU A 621 -28.16 -8.31 -10.92
CA LEU A 621 -27.13 -8.68 -9.95
C LEU A 621 -27.06 -10.20 -9.76
N ALA A 622 -25.84 -10.72 -9.59
CA ALA A 622 -25.59 -12.03 -9.02
C ALA A 622 -24.87 -11.96 -7.66
N VAL A 623 -25.48 -12.53 -6.63
CA VAL A 623 -24.87 -12.78 -5.32
C VAL A 623 -24.37 -14.23 -5.29
N LEU A 624 -23.13 -14.45 -4.86
CA LEU A 624 -22.53 -15.78 -4.77
C LEU A 624 -21.97 -16.02 -3.37
N ILE A 625 -22.55 -16.99 -2.66
CA ILE A 625 -22.15 -17.37 -1.31
C ILE A 625 -21.14 -18.51 -1.41
N PHE A 626 -19.89 -18.22 -1.01
CA PHE A 626 -18.79 -19.18 -0.99
C PHE A 626 -18.62 -19.75 0.43
N PRO A 627 -18.56 -21.09 0.61
CA PRO A 627 -18.28 -21.70 1.91
C PRO A 627 -16.91 -21.30 2.48
N THR A 628 -15.95 -21.09 1.59
CA THR A 628 -14.53 -20.91 1.88
C THR A 628 -13.93 -19.78 1.04
N GLN A 629 -12.96 -19.08 1.59
CA GLN A 629 -12.22 -18.01 0.91
C GLN A 629 -11.23 -18.61 -0.10
N ARG A 630 -11.70 -18.83 -1.33
CA ARG A 630 -10.93 -19.38 -2.46
C ARG A 630 -10.77 -18.32 -3.56
N GLU A 631 -9.53 -17.89 -3.79
CA GLU A 631 -9.21 -16.86 -4.79
C GLU A 631 -9.39 -17.39 -6.23
N ASP A 632 -9.13 -18.67 -6.48
CA ASP A 632 -9.39 -19.31 -7.77
C ASP A 632 -10.89 -19.27 -8.14
N ARG A 633 -11.75 -19.62 -7.16
CA ARG A 633 -13.22 -19.55 -7.29
C ARG A 633 -13.69 -18.12 -7.54
N TYR A 634 -13.17 -17.16 -6.78
CA TYR A 634 -13.47 -15.74 -6.94
C TYR A 634 -13.06 -15.22 -8.34
N SER A 635 -11.85 -15.57 -8.79
CA SER A 635 -11.30 -15.11 -10.06
C SER A 635 -12.05 -15.67 -11.27
N ALA A 636 -12.40 -16.96 -11.26
CA ALA A 636 -13.17 -17.59 -12.33
C ALA A 636 -14.57 -16.95 -12.48
N VAL A 637 -15.27 -16.71 -11.36
CA VAL A 637 -16.56 -16.02 -11.34
C VAL A 637 -16.42 -14.58 -11.84
N LYS A 638 -15.42 -13.82 -11.35
CA LYS A 638 -15.23 -12.42 -11.74
C LYS A 638 -14.83 -12.26 -13.20
N ARG A 639 -14.02 -13.18 -13.77
CA ARG A 639 -13.66 -13.17 -15.19
C ARG A 639 -14.89 -13.25 -16.09
N VAL A 640 -15.74 -14.24 -15.87
CA VAL A 640 -16.95 -14.44 -16.69
C VAL A 640 -17.96 -13.31 -16.46
N ALA A 641 -18.24 -12.95 -15.20
CA ALA A 641 -19.23 -11.92 -14.90
C ALA A 641 -18.83 -10.53 -15.42
N CYS A 642 -17.58 -10.11 -15.20
CA CYS A 642 -17.15 -8.75 -15.54
C CYS A 642 -16.63 -8.62 -16.98
N GLY A 643 -16.02 -9.67 -17.55
CA GLY A 643 -15.41 -9.63 -18.88
C GLY A 643 -16.26 -10.22 -20.01
N ASP A 644 -17.18 -11.16 -19.73
CA ASP A 644 -18.00 -11.81 -20.75
C ASP A 644 -19.47 -11.39 -20.70
N MET A 645 -20.03 -11.20 -19.49
CA MET A 645 -21.47 -10.90 -19.29
C MET A 645 -21.79 -9.42 -19.10
N GLY A 646 -20.87 -8.64 -18.51
CA GLY A 646 -21.20 -7.30 -18.01
C GLY A 646 -22.14 -7.30 -16.79
N LEU A 647 -22.09 -8.36 -15.98
CA LEU A 647 -22.99 -8.58 -14.84
C LEU A 647 -22.34 -8.15 -13.50
N PRO A 648 -22.95 -7.19 -12.77
CA PRO A 648 -22.54 -6.85 -11.41
C PRO A 648 -22.60 -8.06 -10.47
N THR A 649 -21.55 -8.26 -9.67
CA THR A 649 -21.39 -9.45 -8.81
C THR A 649 -20.94 -9.13 -7.38
N GLN A 650 -21.61 -9.77 -6.42
CA GLN A 650 -21.34 -9.70 -4.99
C GLN A 650 -20.97 -11.08 -4.43
N CYS A 651 -19.70 -11.30 -4.14
CA CYS A 651 -19.23 -12.54 -3.51
C CYS A 651 -19.24 -12.39 -1.98
N ILE A 652 -19.73 -13.40 -1.25
CA ILE A 652 -19.85 -13.39 0.21
C ILE A 652 -19.25 -14.70 0.75
N VAL A 653 -18.38 -14.64 1.75
CA VAL A 653 -17.94 -15.85 2.47
C VAL A 653 -18.97 -16.21 3.54
N SER A 654 -19.45 -17.45 3.56
CA SER A 654 -20.54 -17.93 4.44
C SER A 654 -20.29 -17.59 5.92
N ARG A 655 -19.06 -17.80 6.42
CA ARG A 655 -18.63 -17.44 7.79
C ARG A 655 -18.87 -15.96 8.17
N THR A 656 -18.95 -15.05 7.21
CA THR A 656 -19.17 -13.61 7.43
C THR A 656 -20.64 -13.30 7.73
N ILE A 657 -21.58 -14.03 7.13
CA ILE A 657 -23.03 -13.88 7.34
C ILE A 657 -23.60 -14.86 8.38
N ASN A 658 -22.94 -16.00 8.62
CA ASN A 658 -23.34 -16.98 9.64
C ASN A 658 -23.04 -16.55 11.11
N GLN A 659 -22.88 -15.25 11.37
CA GLN A 659 -22.67 -14.67 12.69
C GLN A 659 -23.84 -13.75 13.02
N GLU A 660 -24.92 -14.31 13.59
CA GLU A 660 -26.18 -13.63 13.90
C GLU A 660 -25.98 -12.23 14.53
N LYS A 661 -25.20 -12.14 15.61
CA LYS A 661 -24.88 -10.87 16.33
C LYS A 661 -24.23 -9.78 15.46
N LYS A 662 -23.75 -10.12 14.26
CA LYS A 662 -23.15 -9.20 13.29
C LYS A 662 -23.93 -9.12 11.97
N LEU A 663 -24.87 -10.05 11.72
CA LEU A 663 -25.56 -10.22 10.44
C LEU A 663 -26.17 -8.91 9.93
N ARG A 664 -26.89 -8.14 10.79
CA ARG A 664 -27.47 -6.84 10.39
C ARG A 664 -26.42 -5.85 9.86
N ALA A 665 -25.33 -5.65 10.61
CA ALA A 665 -24.28 -4.69 10.26
C ALA A 665 -23.41 -5.15 9.06
N VAL A 666 -23.27 -6.46 8.87
CA VAL A 666 -22.63 -7.06 7.68
C VAL A 666 -23.52 -6.88 6.45
N THR A 667 -24.78 -7.29 6.52
CA THR A 667 -25.74 -7.19 5.42
C THR A 667 -25.95 -5.75 4.99
N GLN A 668 -26.02 -4.79 5.91
CA GLN A 668 -26.12 -3.37 5.58
C GLN A 668 -24.99 -2.88 4.67
N LYS A 669 -23.74 -3.21 5.01
CA LYS A 669 -22.57 -2.85 4.19
C LYS A 669 -22.63 -3.51 2.82
N ILE A 670 -23.13 -4.74 2.75
CA ILE A 670 -23.32 -5.47 1.48
C ILE A 670 -24.44 -4.83 0.63
N VAL A 671 -25.57 -4.40 1.21
CA VAL A 671 -26.63 -3.71 0.47
C VAL A 671 -26.16 -2.35 -0.05
N LEU A 672 -25.41 -1.58 0.76
CA LEU A 672 -24.79 -0.31 0.33
C LEU A 672 -23.78 -0.55 -0.82
N GLN A 673 -22.93 -1.57 -0.72
CA GLN A 673 -21.99 -1.97 -1.77
C GLN A 673 -22.71 -2.43 -3.05
N ILE A 674 -23.83 -3.15 -2.93
CA ILE A 674 -24.70 -3.54 -4.05
C ILE A 674 -25.29 -2.31 -4.74
N ASN A 675 -25.80 -1.33 -3.98
CA ASN A 675 -26.35 -0.08 -4.54
C ASN A 675 -25.33 0.61 -5.45
N CYS A 676 -24.08 0.73 -4.98
CA CYS A 676 -22.97 1.31 -5.74
C CYS A 676 -22.66 0.52 -7.03
N LYS A 677 -22.70 -0.81 -6.98
CA LYS A 677 -22.45 -1.71 -8.11
C LYS A 677 -23.53 -1.63 -9.19
N LEU A 678 -24.72 -1.15 -8.84
CA LEU A 678 -25.83 -0.90 -9.76
C LEU A 678 -25.88 0.57 -10.23
N GLY A 679 -24.91 1.41 -9.84
CA GLY A 679 -24.81 2.83 -10.21
C GLY A 679 -25.47 3.81 -9.23
N GLY A 680 -25.98 3.32 -8.09
CA GLY A 680 -26.60 4.12 -7.04
C GLY A 680 -25.62 4.93 -6.19
N GLU A 681 -26.11 6.01 -5.60
CA GLU A 681 -25.32 7.00 -4.86
C GLU A 681 -25.68 6.96 -3.38
N LEU A 682 -24.69 6.80 -2.49
CA LEU A 682 -24.96 6.69 -1.05
C LEU A 682 -25.07 8.07 -0.38
N TRP A 683 -24.05 8.92 -0.56
CA TRP A 683 -23.93 10.22 0.08
C TRP A 683 -23.09 11.19 -0.77
N ALA A 684 -23.23 12.50 -0.53
CA ALA A 684 -22.54 13.54 -1.30
C ALA A 684 -21.94 14.63 -0.41
N LEU A 685 -21.16 15.53 -1.00
CA LEU A 685 -20.72 16.79 -0.39
C LEU A 685 -21.17 17.98 -1.23
N LYS A 686 -21.28 19.14 -0.60
CA LYS A 686 -21.42 20.41 -1.30
C LYS A 686 -20.07 20.81 -1.91
N ILE A 687 -20.01 20.89 -3.25
CA ILE A 687 -18.80 21.18 -4.03
C ILE A 687 -19.11 22.36 -4.98
N PRO A 688 -18.72 23.60 -4.62
CA PRO A 688 -19.14 24.82 -5.32
C PRO A 688 -18.24 25.13 -6.54
N LEU A 689 -18.04 24.16 -7.43
CA LEU A 689 -17.19 24.28 -8.62
C LEU A 689 -17.94 23.73 -9.85
N ASN A 690 -18.63 24.62 -10.56
CA ASN A 690 -19.54 24.23 -11.65
C ASN A 690 -18.78 23.69 -12.87
N GLY A 691 -19.17 22.50 -13.34
CA GLY A 691 -18.56 21.87 -14.53
C GLY A 691 -17.15 21.32 -14.27
N LEU A 692 -16.84 20.98 -13.02
CA LEU A 692 -15.62 20.27 -12.63
C LEU A 692 -15.75 18.76 -12.95
N MET A 693 -14.71 18.21 -13.57
CA MET A 693 -14.43 16.77 -13.60
C MET A 693 -13.20 16.48 -12.72
N VAL A 694 -13.29 15.47 -11.85
CA VAL A 694 -12.16 14.95 -11.09
C VAL A 694 -11.82 13.54 -11.58
N CYS A 695 -10.54 13.31 -11.87
CA CYS A 695 -10.02 12.05 -12.39
C CYS A 695 -9.07 11.40 -11.37
N GLY A 696 -8.93 10.07 -11.44
CA GLY A 696 -8.03 9.27 -10.62
C GLY A 696 -7.31 8.22 -11.43
N VAL A 697 -6.00 8.06 -11.18
CA VAL A 697 -5.14 7.13 -11.90
C VAL A 697 -4.19 6.40 -10.94
N ASP A 698 -4.21 5.07 -10.95
CA ASP A 698 -3.32 4.19 -10.16
C ASP A 698 -2.91 3.00 -11.06
N VAL A 699 -1.68 2.50 -10.87
CA VAL A 699 -1.14 1.38 -11.65
C VAL A 699 -0.95 0.17 -10.74
N TYR A 700 -1.52 -0.96 -11.14
CA TYR A 700 -1.32 -2.25 -10.49
C TYR A 700 -0.23 -3.06 -11.21
N HIS A 701 0.70 -3.64 -10.45
CA HIS A 701 1.70 -4.60 -10.94
C HIS A 701 1.45 -5.98 -10.32
N ASP A 702 1.47 -7.02 -11.15
CA ASP A 702 1.45 -8.42 -10.70
C ASP A 702 2.80 -8.77 -10.03
N SER A 703 2.77 -9.05 -8.72
CA SER A 703 3.97 -9.35 -7.94
C SER A 703 4.65 -10.68 -8.32
N CYS A 704 3.99 -11.54 -9.07
CA CYS A 704 4.45 -12.89 -9.42
C CYS A 704 5.15 -12.96 -10.80
N GLN A 705 5.65 -11.82 -11.30
CA GLN A 705 6.60 -11.71 -12.43
C GLN A 705 6.13 -12.27 -13.79
N ARG A 706 4.83 -12.52 -13.98
CA ARG A 706 4.26 -13.02 -15.25
C ARG A 706 2.98 -12.31 -15.73
N GLY A 707 2.57 -11.24 -15.05
CA GLY A 707 1.42 -10.41 -15.45
C GLY A 707 1.83 -9.05 -16.00
N SER A 708 1.09 -8.55 -16.99
CA SER A 708 1.13 -7.16 -17.43
C SER A 708 0.78 -6.20 -16.28
N SER A 709 1.30 -4.97 -16.32
CA SER A 709 0.81 -3.91 -15.44
C SER A 709 -0.54 -3.41 -15.94
N VAL A 710 -1.45 -3.06 -15.03
CA VAL A 710 -2.80 -2.59 -15.36
C VAL A 710 -2.99 -1.18 -14.83
N VAL A 711 -3.27 -0.26 -15.74
CA VAL A 711 -3.70 1.10 -15.40
C VAL A 711 -5.19 1.08 -15.11
N GLY A 712 -5.60 1.64 -13.97
CA GLY A 712 -6.98 2.02 -13.72
C GLY A 712 -7.14 3.52 -13.91
N PHE A 713 -8.16 3.95 -14.66
CA PHE A 713 -8.56 5.34 -14.81
C PHE A 713 -10.03 5.49 -14.39
N VAL A 714 -10.35 6.48 -13.58
CA VAL A 714 -11.72 6.74 -13.09
C VAL A 714 -12.01 8.23 -13.10
N ALA A 715 -13.12 8.65 -13.73
CA ALA A 715 -13.52 10.05 -13.88
C ALA A 715 -14.94 10.31 -13.38
N SER A 716 -15.16 11.43 -12.69
CA SER A 716 -16.47 11.83 -12.16
C SER A 716 -17.42 12.30 -13.26
N MET A 717 -18.70 11.93 -13.16
CA MET A 717 -19.71 12.19 -14.19
C MET A 717 -20.89 13.08 -13.75
N ASN A 718 -20.85 13.70 -12.57
CA ASN A 718 -21.88 14.66 -12.11
C ASN A 718 -21.32 15.72 -11.13
N GLN A 719 -22.07 16.81 -10.94
CA GLN A 719 -21.66 17.99 -10.15
C GLN A 719 -21.34 17.69 -8.67
N THR A 720 -21.92 16.64 -8.10
CA THR A 720 -21.65 16.16 -6.73
C THR A 720 -20.42 15.26 -6.63
N LEU A 721 -19.82 14.87 -7.77
CA LEU A 721 -18.68 13.95 -7.89
C LEU A 721 -18.97 12.57 -7.28
N THR A 722 -20.19 12.07 -7.49
CA THR A 722 -20.74 10.84 -6.88
C THR A 722 -20.98 9.72 -7.87
N LYS A 723 -21.21 10.03 -9.16
CA LYS A 723 -21.20 9.07 -10.27
C LYS A 723 -19.83 9.05 -10.95
N TRP A 724 -19.42 7.88 -11.41
CA TRP A 724 -18.07 7.62 -11.91
C TRP A 724 -18.10 6.77 -13.18
N TYR A 725 -17.29 7.14 -14.15
CA TYR A 725 -16.95 6.33 -15.31
C TYR A 725 -15.55 5.73 -15.12
N SER A 726 -15.31 4.53 -15.64
CA SER A 726 -14.09 3.75 -15.37
C SER A 726 -13.57 2.99 -16.59
N ASN A 727 -12.26 3.13 -16.84
CA ASN A 727 -11.54 2.59 -17.98
C ASN A 727 -10.26 1.90 -17.49
N VAL A 728 -9.74 0.93 -18.25
CA VAL A 728 -8.50 0.22 -17.93
C VAL A 728 -7.64 0.02 -19.18
N SER A 729 -6.33 -0.13 -18.99
CA SER A 729 -5.44 -0.56 -20.06
C SER A 729 -4.28 -1.38 -19.54
N PHE A 730 -3.93 -2.44 -20.27
CA PHE A 730 -2.72 -3.23 -20.05
C PHE A 730 -1.48 -2.54 -20.67
N GLN A 731 -0.37 -2.57 -19.94
CA GLN A 731 0.98 -2.13 -20.33
C GLN A 731 2.05 -3.11 -19.79
N HIS A 732 3.34 -2.91 -20.09
CA HIS A 732 4.35 -3.94 -19.79
C HIS A 732 4.61 -4.10 -18.28
N THR A 733 5.16 -5.24 -17.90
CA THR A 733 5.41 -5.61 -16.50
C THR A 733 6.47 -4.70 -15.87
N GLY A 734 6.05 -3.85 -14.94
CA GLY A 734 6.91 -2.86 -14.27
C GLY A 734 6.84 -1.44 -14.80
N ASP A 735 6.12 -1.18 -15.90
CA ASP A 735 5.84 0.18 -16.39
C ASP A 735 4.92 0.91 -15.39
N GLU A 736 5.45 1.86 -14.62
CA GLU A 736 4.64 2.77 -13.77
C GLU A 736 4.13 3.98 -14.56
N ILE A 737 4.86 4.47 -15.58
CA ILE A 737 4.42 5.60 -16.41
C ILE A 737 3.26 5.17 -17.32
N VAL A 738 2.23 6.01 -17.48
CA VAL A 738 1.05 5.69 -18.29
C VAL A 738 1.22 6.16 -19.75
N HIS A 739 1.28 5.23 -20.69
CA HIS A 739 1.46 5.52 -22.13
C HIS A 739 0.15 5.64 -22.95
N LYS A 740 -1.00 5.39 -22.32
CA LYS A 740 -2.33 5.38 -22.97
C LYS A 740 -3.31 6.38 -22.35
N LEU A 741 -2.81 7.38 -21.61
CA LEU A 741 -3.61 8.30 -20.80
C LEU A 741 -4.57 9.13 -21.66
N LYS A 742 -4.17 9.46 -22.90
CA LYS A 742 -5.02 10.14 -23.89
C LYS A 742 -6.32 9.38 -24.23
N ILE A 743 -6.29 8.04 -24.22
CA ILE A 743 -7.46 7.21 -24.57
C ILE A 743 -8.50 7.29 -23.44
N HIS A 744 -8.08 7.07 -22.20
CA HIS A 744 -8.95 7.09 -21.02
C HIS A 744 -9.66 8.44 -20.83
N LEU A 745 -8.94 9.54 -21.04
CA LEU A 745 -9.53 10.88 -20.99
C LEU A 745 -10.51 11.10 -22.15
N LEU A 746 -10.16 10.72 -23.39
CA LEU A 746 -11.02 10.89 -24.56
C LEU A 746 -12.34 10.12 -24.41
N GLU A 747 -12.29 8.88 -23.93
CA GLU A 747 -13.49 8.07 -23.64
C GLU A 747 -14.33 8.69 -22.53
N SER A 748 -13.70 9.18 -21.46
CA SER A 748 -14.37 9.88 -20.35
C SER A 748 -15.05 11.18 -20.80
N LEU A 749 -14.40 11.99 -21.63
CA LEU A 749 -14.97 13.23 -22.16
C LEU A 749 -16.13 12.95 -23.12
N ARG A 750 -16.03 11.93 -23.98
CA ARG A 750 -17.13 11.46 -24.83
C ARG A 750 -18.32 10.97 -24.01
N HIS A 751 -18.09 10.26 -22.92
CA HIS A 751 -19.14 9.79 -22.02
C HIS A 751 -19.80 10.95 -21.26
N TYR A 752 -19.02 11.91 -20.76
CA TYR A 752 -19.53 13.13 -20.12
C TYR A 752 -20.38 13.97 -21.09
N HIS A 753 -19.91 14.18 -22.32
CA HIS A 753 -20.66 14.88 -23.37
C HIS A 753 -21.97 14.19 -23.73
N LYS A 754 -21.99 12.84 -23.75
CA LYS A 754 -23.21 12.05 -23.98
C LYS A 754 -24.27 12.25 -22.87
N ILE A 755 -23.86 12.58 -21.65
CA ILE A 755 -24.77 12.77 -20.50
C ILE A 755 -25.21 14.24 -20.37
N HIS A 756 -24.29 15.20 -20.55
CA HIS A 756 -24.53 16.61 -20.24
C HIS A 756 -24.72 17.51 -21.47
N HIS A 757 -24.51 16.99 -22.69
CA HIS A 757 -24.46 17.77 -23.93
C HIS A 757 -23.47 18.96 -23.89
N ALA A 758 -22.45 18.83 -23.05
CA ALA A 758 -21.40 19.81 -22.79
C ALA A 758 -20.13 19.10 -22.31
N LEU A 759 -18.99 19.77 -22.37
CA LEU A 759 -17.70 19.30 -21.85
C LEU A 759 -17.37 19.97 -20.49
N PRO A 760 -16.58 19.32 -19.61
CA PRO A 760 -16.22 19.92 -18.33
C PRO A 760 -15.29 21.12 -18.53
N ARG A 761 -15.52 22.19 -17.75
CA ARG A 761 -14.76 23.45 -17.80
C ARG A 761 -13.43 23.39 -17.04
N SER A 762 -13.30 22.43 -16.13
CA SER A 762 -12.09 22.20 -15.35
C SER A 762 -11.91 20.71 -15.07
N ILE A 763 -10.68 20.24 -15.12
CA ILE A 763 -10.28 18.84 -14.95
C ILE A 763 -9.16 18.81 -13.92
N ILE A 764 -9.36 18.07 -12.82
CA ILE A 764 -8.34 17.88 -11.78
C ILE A 764 -8.04 16.39 -11.66
N LEU A 765 -6.83 15.98 -12.03
CA LEU A 765 -6.40 14.58 -12.05
C LEU A 765 -5.51 14.28 -10.85
N TYR A 766 -5.85 13.23 -10.09
CA TYR A 766 -5.05 12.72 -8.99
C TYR A 766 -4.36 11.39 -9.36
N ARG A 767 -3.03 11.38 -9.39
CA ARG A 767 -2.18 10.23 -9.81
C ARG A 767 -1.48 9.58 -8.62
N ASP A 768 -1.74 8.31 -8.33
CA ASP A 768 -1.18 7.58 -7.20
C ASP A 768 -0.23 6.45 -7.65
N GLY A 769 0.98 6.40 -7.10
CA GLY A 769 2.05 5.45 -7.45
C GLY A 769 3.40 6.09 -7.81
N VAL A 770 3.37 7.28 -8.41
CA VAL A 770 4.55 8.01 -8.91
C VAL A 770 5.53 8.40 -7.79
N SER A 771 6.80 8.04 -7.95
CA SER A 771 7.89 8.47 -7.06
C SER A 771 8.47 9.84 -7.45
N GLU A 772 9.12 10.51 -6.51
CA GLU A 772 9.70 11.85 -6.69
C GLU A 772 10.67 11.93 -7.87
N GLY A 773 11.53 10.93 -8.05
CA GLY A 773 12.45 10.82 -9.19
C GLY A 773 11.79 10.57 -10.56
N GLN A 774 10.46 10.48 -10.61
CA GLN A 774 9.67 10.34 -11.84
C GLN A 774 8.82 11.59 -12.16
N LEU A 775 8.83 12.64 -11.31
CA LEU A 775 7.97 13.82 -11.48
C LEU A 775 8.23 14.54 -12.82
N LYS A 776 9.50 14.87 -13.12
CA LYS A 776 9.89 15.47 -14.42
C LYS A 776 9.57 14.56 -15.63
N ILE A 777 9.43 13.24 -15.44
CA ILE A 777 8.99 12.30 -16.49
C ILE A 777 7.47 12.37 -16.69
N VAL A 778 6.70 12.40 -15.61
CA VAL A 778 5.24 12.54 -15.65
C VAL A 778 4.84 13.88 -16.28
N GLU A 779 5.53 14.95 -15.89
CA GLU A 779 5.43 16.28 -16.50
C GLU A 779 5.70 16.24 -18.01
N GLY A 780 6.84 15.68 -18.44
CA GLY A 780 7.23 15.64 -19.86
C GLY A 780 6.47 14.63 -20.75
N HIS A 781 5.80 13.62 -20.18
CA HIS A 781 5.21 12.52 -20.97
C HIS A 781 3.73 12.22 -20.65
N GLU A 782 3.26 12.29 -19.40
CA GLU A 782 1.83 12.05 -19.10
C GLU A 782 0.97 13.29 -19.35
N ILE A 783 1.42 14.49 -18.98
CA ILE A 783 0.60 15.70 -19.11
C ILE A 783 0.35 16.10 -20.59
N PRO A 784 1.34 16.06 -21.50
CA PRO A 784 1.12 16.35 -22.92
C PRO A 784 0.13 15.41 -23.61
N GLN A 785 -0.01 14.15 -23.14
CA GLN A 785 -1.05 13.24 -23.62
C GLN A 785 -2.45 13.78 -23.31
N LEU A 786 -2.66 14.39 -22.14
CA LEU A 786 -3.95 14.98 -21.76
C LEU A 786 -4.27 16.20 -22.62
N THR A 787 -3.31 17.12 -22.77
CA THR A 787 -3.48 18.35 -23.57
C THR A 787 -3.79 18.03 -25.04
N THR A 788 -3.17 17.01 -25.61
CA THR A 788 -3.46 16.52 -26.98
C THR A 788 -4.91 16.07 -27.15
N VAL A 789 -5.60 15.60 -26.09
CA VAL A 789 -7.03 15.22 -26.18
C VAL A 789 -7.92 16.44 -26.40
N PHE A 790 -7.57 17.61 -25.85
CA PHE A 790 -8.41 18.80 -25.96
C PHE A 790 -8.50 19.29 -27.42
N MET A 791 -7.42 19.14 -28.19
CA MET A 791 -7.37 19.42 -29.63
C MET A 791 -8.31 18.55 -30.49
N HIS A 792 -8.90 17.47 -29.94
CA HIS A 792 -9.89 16.64 -30.63
C HIS A 792 -11.34 17.17 -30.52
N PHE A 793 -11.54 18.33 -29.88
CA PHE A 793 -12.85 18.96 -29.69
C PHE A 793 -12.79 20.45 -30.07
N ASP A 794 -13.72 20.90 -30.92
CA ASP A 794 -13.70 22.27 -31.46
C ASP A 794 -13.77 23.33 -30.35
N SER A 795 -12.83 24.29 -30.40
CA SER A 795 -12.71 25.40 -29.45
C SER A 795 -12.62 25.01 -27.96
N TYR A 796 -12.21 23.77 -27.66
CA TYR A 796 -12.17 23.27 -26.28
C TYR A 796 -10.80 23.46 -25.61
N ASN A 797 -10.75 24.31 -24.58
CA ASN A 797 -9.56 24.52 -23.75
C ASN A 797 -9.94 24.51 -22.25
N PRO A 798 -10.05 23.34 -21.61
CA PRO A 798 -10.41 23.22 -20.20
C PRO A 798 -9.22 23.54 -19.28
N LYS A 799 -9.53 24.06 -18.09
CA LYS A 799 -8.53 24.22 -17.03
C LYS A 799 -8.05 22.87 -16.50
N LEU A 800 -6.83 22.46 -16.81
CA LEU A 800 -6.24 21.19 -16.36
C LEU A 800 -5.26 21.38 -15.20
N SER A 801 -5.45 20.66 -14.11
CA SER A 801 -4.46 20.50 -13.03
C SER A 801 -4.13 19.04 -12.78
N TYR A 802 -2.86 18.74 -12.53
CA TYR A 802 -2.32 17.40 -12.33
C TYR A 802 -1.65 17.32 -10.96
N VAL A 803 -2.14 16.43 -10.10
CA VAL A 803 -1.69 16.28 -8.71
C VAL A 803 -1.23 14.85 -8.47
N VAL A 804 0.06 14.66 -8.20
CA VAL A 804 0.61 13.39 -7.74
C VAL A 804 0.28 13.18 -6.26
N VAL A 805 -0.18 11.99 -5.92
CA VAL A 805 -0.61 11.57 -4.58
C VAL A 805 0.29 10.43 -4.11
N GLN A 806 1.12 10.70 -3.11
CA GLN A 806 2.02 9.71 -2.55
C GLN A 806 1.47 9.16 -1.22
N LYS A 807 1.17 7.86 -1.21
CA LYS A 807 0.71 7.10 -0.02
C LYS A 807 1.83 6.32 0.70
N ARG A 808 3.04 6.22 0.15
CA ARG A 808 4.17 5.46 0.71
C ARG A 808 5.35 6.40 1.02
N LEU A 809 5.35 6.98 2.23
CA LEU A 809 6.32 7.98 2.68
C LEU A 809 6.79 7.76 4.12
N ASN A 810 7.98 8.28 4.44
CA ASN A 810 8.60 8.21 5.77
C ASN A 810 8.09 9.31 6.72
N THR A 811 7.61 10.45 6.20
CA THR A 811 7.14 11.59 7.00
C THR A 811 6.01 11.20 7.96
N ARG A 812 6.13 11.62 9.21
CA ARG A 812 5.13 11.54 10.28
C ARG A 812 4.90 12.95 10.81
N ILE A 813 3.65 13.25 11.13
CA ILE A 813 3.22 14.53 11.71
C ILE A 813 2.57 14.22 13.05
N PHE A 814 2.90 15.00 14.06
CA PHE A 814 2.37 14.89 15.42
C PHE A 814 1.80 16.24 15.86
N THR A 815 0.71 16.24 16.61
CA THR A 815 0.20 17.45 17.30
C THR A 815 0.88 17.59 18.66
N VAL A 816 1.37 18.79 18.97
CA VAL A 816 1.97 19.12 20.27
C VAL A 816 0.86 19.59 21.22
N SER A 817 0.74 18.92 22.37
CA SER A 817 -0.31 19.19 23.36
C SER A 817 0.15 18.69 24.74
N ARG A 818 -0.68 17.96 25.49
CA ARG A 818 -0.24 17.19 26.67
C ARG A 818 0.52 15.93 26.20
N GLY A 819 1.74 16.13 25.72
CA GLY A 819 2.50 15.15 24.94
C GLY A 819 2.15 15.20 23.45
N LEU A 820 2.68 14.22 22.69
CA LEU A 820 2.47 14.10 21.25
C LEU A 820 1.26 13.22 20.95
N ASN A 821 0.38 13.72 20.09
CA ASN A 821 -0.82 13.02 19.64
C ASN A 821 -0.83 12.86 18.12
N ASN A 822 -1.72 11.99 17.62
CA ASN A 822 -1.99 11.92 16.18
C ASN A 822 -2.76 13.18 15.76
N PRO A 823 -2.37 13.90 14.69
CA PRO A 823 -3.21 14.94 14.10
C PRO A 823 -4.59 14.41 13.68
N PRO A 824 -5.67 15.18 13.88
CA PRO A 824 -7.02 14.80 13.45
C PRO A 824 -7.18 14.84 11.92
N PRO A 825 -8.20 14.12 11.38
CA PRO A 825 -8.74 14.35 10.03
C PRO A 825 -8.85 15.83 9.65
N GLY A 826 -8.32 16.15 8.47
CA GLY A 826 -8.30 17.52 7.93
C GLY A 826 -7.07 18.34 8.34
N SER A 827 -6.11 17.76 9.07
CA SER A 827 -4.84 18.44 9.36
C SER A 827 -3.96 18.52 8.12
N ILE A 828 -3.53 19.72 7.77
CA ILE A 828 -2.63 20.06 6.67
C ILE A 828 -1.31 20.58 7.27
N VAL A 829 -0.19 20.22 6.64
CA VAL A 829 1.11 20.88 6.78
C VAL A 829 1.63 21.17 5.38
N ASP A 830 1.75 22.45 5.07
CA ASP A 830 2.10 22.98 3.75
C ASP A 830 3.20 24.04 3.84
N ASN A 831 4.06 23.91 4.86
CA ASN A 831 5.24 24.72 5.11
C ASN A 831 6.36 23.86 5.72
N THR A 832 7.57 24.42 5.78
CA THR A 832 8.75 23.92 6.53
C THR A 832 9.31 22.58 6.04
N ILE A 833 8.52 21.50 6.10
CA ILE A 833 8.86 20.13 5.69
C ILE A 833 8.42 19.80 4.25
N THR A 834 7.82 20.78 3.57
CA THR A 834 7.45 20.81 2.15
C THR A 834 8.67 20.96 1.24
N SER A 835 8.52 20.55 -0.01
CA SER A 835 9.59 20.59 -1.02
C SER A 835 10.06 22.01 -1.33
N HIS A 836 11.36 22.17 -1.53
CA HIS A 836 11.90 23.43 -2.08
C HIS A 836 11.43 23.68 -3.53
N HIS A 837 11.29 22.61 -4.33
CA HIS A 837 11.21 22.70 -5.80
C HIS A 837 9.80 22.48 -6.39
N TRP A 838 8.79 22.20 -5.57
CA TRP A 838 7.44 21.88 -6.04
C TRP A 838 6.37 22.54 -5.18
N TYR A 839 5.21 22.84 -5.76
CA TYR A 839 4.01 23.12 -4.97
C TYR A 839 3.49 21.81 -4.38
N ASP A 840 3.77 21.55 -3.10
CA ASP A 840 3.31 20.37 -2.38
C ASP A 840 2.57 20.69 -1.06
N PHE A 841 1.93 19.67 -0.48
CA PHE A 841 1.40 19.70 0.88
C PHE A 841 1.17 18.28 1.45
N PHE A 842 1.26 18.15 2.77
CA PHE A 842 0.84 16.95 3.49
C PHE A 842 -0.58 17.13 4.03
N LEU A 843 -1.45 16.15 3.82
CA LEU A 843 -2.79 16.10 4.40
C LEU A 843 -3.00 14.79 5.16
N VAL A 844 -3.43 14.90 6.42
CA VAL A 844 -3.92 13.81 7.25
C VAL A 844 -5.44 13.76 7.12
N SER A 845 -5.95 12.94 6.21
CA SER A 845 -7.39 12.73 6.05
C SER A 845 -7.95 11.65 6.98
N GLN A 846 -7.23 10.54 7.18
CA GLN A 846 -7.75 9.36 7.88
C GLN A 846 -7.39 9.31 9.37
N HIS A 847 -8.38 9.15 10.24
CA HIS A 847 -8.17 8.84 11.66
C HIS A 847 -7.72 7.39 11.88
N VAL A 848 -6.76 7.17 12.80
CA VAL A 848 -6.29 5.83 13.21
C VAL A 848 -6.51 5.59 14.71
N ARG A 849 -7.08 4.44 15.06
CA ARG A 849 -7.37 4.07 16.47
C ARG A 849 -6.15 3.55 17.25
N GLN A 850 -5.06 3.18 16.56
CA GLN A 850 -3.84 2.62 17.16
C GLN A 850 -2.60 3.00 16.33
N GLY A 851 -1.46 3.15 17.00
CA GLY A 851 -0.20 3.51 16.38
C GLY A 851 -0.10 4.97 15.94
N THR A 852 0.76 5.24 14.96
CA THR A 852 1.01 6.57 14.40
C THR A 852 0.27 6.74 13.08
N VAL A 853 -0.41 7.87 12.87
CA VAL A 853 -1.02 8.21 11.58
C VAL A 853 0.05 8.54 10.54
N SER A 854 -0.15 8.07 9.30
CA SER A 854 0.73 8.40 8.18
C SER A 854 0.02 9.42 7.28
N PRO A 855 0.51 10.67 7.13
CA PRO A 855 -0.06 11.63 6.19
C PRO A 855 -0.01 11.11 4.74
N THR A 856 -0.74 11.76 3.86
CA THR A 856 -0.63 11.59 2.41
C THR A 856 -0.03 12.87 1.84
N HIS A 857 0.94 12.71 0.95
CA HIS A 857 1.67 13.79 0.33
C HIS A 857 1.07 14.09 -1.05
N TYR A 858 0.83 15.36 -1.35
CA TYR A 858 0.20 15.83 -2.58
C TYR A 858 1.15 16.82 -3.26
N ILE A 859 1.51 16.56 -4.51
CA ILE A 859 2.43 17.38 -5.31
C ILE A 859 1.70 17.86 -6.55
N VAL A 860 1.51 19.17 -6.70
CA VAL A 860 0.82 19.79 -7.82
C VAL A 860 1.84 20.04 -8.93
N VAL A 861 1.97 19.07 -9.84
CA VAL A 861 2.95 19.10 -10.94
C VAL A 861 2.55 20.12 -12.01
N GLN A 862 1.25 20.34 -12.19
CA GLN A 862 0.72 21.45 -13.01
C GLN A 862 -0.56 21.99 -12.37
N ASP A 863 -0.69 23.31 -12.23
CA ASP A 863 -1.98 23.97 -11.95
C ASP A 863 -2.41 24.90 -13.09
N GLY A 864 -3.43 24.49 -13.84
CA GLY A 864 -4.20 25.35 -14.74
C GLY A 864 -5.57 25.74 -14.19
N SER A 865 -5.92 25.32 -12.96
CA SER A 865 -7.21 25.64 -12.34
C SER A 865 -7.26 27.09 -11.84
N ASN A 866 -6.12 27.65 -11.43
CA ASN A 866 -5.99 28.90 -10.69
C ASN A 866 -6.88 28.90 -9.44
N LEU A 867 -7.01 27.75 -8.78
CA LEU A 867 -7.62 27.63 -7.46
C LEU A 867 -6.66 28.22 -6.43
N LYS A 868 -7.20 28.90 -5.41
CA LYS A 868 -6.40 29.25 -4.23
C LYS A 868 -5.87 27.97 -3.57
N VAL A 869 -4.69 28.03 -2.96
CA VAL A 869 -4.05 26.91 -2.25
C VAL A 869 -5.04 26.20 -1.31
N ASP A 870 -5.75 26.97 -0.47
CA ASP A 870 -6.81 26.48 0.41
C ASP A 870 -7.92 25.69 -0.32
N HIS A 871 -8.28 26.10 -1.54
CA HIS A 871 -9.33 25.44 -2.32
C HIS A 871 -8.83 24.11 -2.91
N MET A 872 -7.57 24.03 -3.37
CA MET A 872 -6.95 22.79 -3.85
C MET A 872 -6.82 21.77 -2.71
N GLN A 873 -6.28 22.21 -1.56
CA GLN A 873 -6.14 21.39 -0.35
C GLN A 873 -7.50 20.92 0.18
N ARG A 874 -8.49 21.82 0.26
CA ARG A 874 -9.85 21.48 0.70
C ARG A 874 -10.59 20.59 -0.29
N LEU A 875 -10.35 20.72 -1.60
CA LEU A 875 -10.89 19.78 -2.59
C LEU A 875 -10.30 18.39 -2.40
N ALA A 876 -8.98 18.26 -2.23
CA ALA A 876 -8.34 16.98 -1.91
C ALA A 876 -8.94 16.35 -0.63
N TYR A 877 -9.16 17.13 0.43
CA TYR A 877 -9.82 16.66 1.64
C TYR A 877 -11.29 16.24 1.39
N LYS A 878 -12.09 17.04 0.68
CA LYS A 878 -13.46 16.66 0.26
C LYS A 878 -13.45 15.33 -0.52
N MET A 879 -12.50 15.14 -1.44
CA MET A 879 -12.35 13.90 -2.21
C MET A 879 -12.01 12.68 -1.35
N THR A 880 -11.50 12.83 -0.14
CA THR A 880 -11.28 11.69 0.78
C THR A 880 -12.55 11.16 1.46
N HIS A 881 -13.71 11.83 1.29
CA HIS A 881 -14.97 11.49 1.96
C HIS A 881 -15.96 10.69 1.10
N LEU A 882 -15.69 10.45 -0.18
CA LEU A 882 -16.64 9.90 -1.17
C LEU A 882 -16.51 8.38 -1.41
N TYR A 883 -15.61 7.69 -0.72
CA TYR A 883 -15.36 6.26 -0.93
C TYR A 883 -16.42 5.40 -0.23
N TYR A 884 -17.43 4.98 -1.00
CA TYR A 884 -18.66 4.36 -0.49
C TYR A 884 -18.49 3.04 0.29
N ASN A 885 -17.37 2.34 0.12
CA ASN A 885 -17.05 1.14 0.89
C ASN A 885 -16.59 1.44 2.35
N TRP A 886 -16.47 2.72 2.75
CA TRP A 886 -16.12 3.12 4.13
C TRP A 886 -16.91 4.38 4.55
N PRO A 887 -17.72 4.34 5.64
CA PRO A 887 -18.51 5.48 6.09
C PRO A 887 -17.66 6.48 6.89
N GLY A 888 -16.70 7.12 6.22
CA GLY A 888 -15.78 8.10 6.79
C GLY A 888 -14.65 8.46 5.82
N THR A 889 -13.64 9.17 6.30
CA THR A 889 -12.45 9.52 5.48
C THR A 889 -11.56 8.32 5.16
N VAL A 890 -11.10 8.24 3.91
CA VAL A 890 -10.01 7.38 3.45
C VAL A 890 -8.69 8.16 3.30
N ARG A 891 -7.56 7.46 3.16
CA ARG A 891 -6.21 8.07 3.20
C ARG A 891 -5.81 8.84 1.93
N VAL A 892 -6.36 8.47 0.78
CA VAL A 892 -6.09 9.12 -0.53
C VAL A 892 -7.43 9.60 -1.12
N PRO A 893 -7.44 10.45 -2.17
CA PRO A 893 -8.67 10.80 -2.86
C PRO A 893 -9.43 9.55 -3.31
N THR A 894 -10.75 9.55 -3.11
CA THR A 894 -11.68 8.54 -3.63
C THR A 894 -11.41 8.14 -5.09
N PRO A 895 -11.19 9.07 -6.05
CA PRO A 895 -10.84 8.71 -7.42
C PRO A 895 -9.59 7.82 -7.55
N CYS A 896 -8.50 8.10 -6.81
CA CYS A 896 -7.32 7.22 -6.78
C CYS A 896 -7.64 5.85 -6.18
N LEU A 897 -8.44 5.81 -5.11
CA LEU A 897 -8.79 4.56 -4.46
C LEU A 897 -9.74 3.69 -5.30
N TYR A 898 -10.60 4.30 -6.11
CA TYR A 898 -11.41 3.62 -7.11
C TYR A 898 -10.56 3.12 -8.28
N ALA A 899 -9.65 3.94 -8.82
CA ALA A 899 -8.67 3.52 -9.83
C ALA A 899 -7.83 2.33 -9.35
N HIS A 900 -7.35 2.36 -8.11
CA HIS A 900 -6.61 1.27 -7.49
C HIS A 900 -7.45 -0.01 -7.36
N LYS A 901 -8.73 0.10 -6.95
CA LYS A 901 -9.63 -1.06 -6.84
C LYS A 901 -9.96 -1.69 -8.19
N LEU A 902 -10.18 -0.87 -9.20
CA LEU A 902 -10.36 -1.28 -10.59
C LEU A 902 -9.12 -2.00 -11.14
N ALA A 903 -7.95 -1.35 -11.07
CA ALA A 903 -6.67 -1.88 -11.54
C ALA A 903 -6.32 -3.22 -10.86
N TYR A 904 -6.50 -3.30 -9.53
CA TYR A 904 -6.30 -4.53 -8.75
C TYR A 904 -7.24 -5.66 -9.21
N LEU A 905 -8.55 -5.41 -9.32
CA LEU A 905 -9.51 -6.45 -9.71
C LEU A 905 -9.24 -6.98 -11.12
N ILE A 906 -8.92 -6.07 -12.06
CA ILE A 906 -8.63 -6.45 -13.45
C ILE A 906 -7.28 -7.17 -13.55
N GLY A 907 -6.22 -6.67 -12.93
CA GLY A 907 -4.88 -7.27 -12.99
C GLY A 907 -4.72 -8.59 -12.24
N GLN A 908 -5.36 -8.73 -11.06
CA GLN A 908 -5.25 -9.94 -10.25
C GLN A 908 -6.24 -11.03 -10.69
N ASN A 909 -7.52 -10.70 -10.89
CA ASN A 909 -8.59 -11.70 -10.96
C ASN A 909 -9.19 -11.88 -12.36
N VAL A 910 -9.62 -10.78 -13.01
CA VAL A 910 -10.30 -10.86 -14.32
C VAL A 910 -9.33 -11.20 -15.43
N LYS A 911 -8.19 -10.49 -15.52
CA LYS A 911 -7.12 -10.60 -16.54
C LYS A 911 -7.63 -10.50 -18.00
N LYS A 912 -8.64 -9.65 -18.20
CA LYS A 912 -9.30 -9.26 -19.47
C LYS A 912 -9.98 -7.90 -19.25
N ASP A 913 -10.20 -7.12 -20.31
CA ASP A 913 -10.96 -5.87 -20.24
C ASP A 913 -12.42 -6.11 -19.75
N PRO A 914 -13.00 -5.20 -18.96
CA PRO A 914 -14.39 -5.29 -18.51
C PRO A 914 -15.37 -4.94 -19.64
N ALA A 915 -16.56 -5.52 -19.60
CA ALA A 915 -17.61 -5.21 -20.56
C ALA A 915 -18.12 -3.76 -20.38
N VAL A 916 -18.31 -3.05 -21.51
CA VAL A 916 -18.63 -1.61 -21.56
C VAL A 916 -19.85 -1.21 -20.72
N GLY A 917 -20.84 -2.09 -20.57
CA GLY A 917 -22.04 -1.89 -19.75
C GLY A 917 -21.81 -1.86 -18.22
N LEU A 918 -20.55 -2.03 -17.77
CA LEU A 918 -20.12 -1.85 -16.38
C LEU A 918 -19.33 -0.56 -16.16
N CYS A 919 -18.83 0.09 -17.22
CA CYS A 919 -17.90 1.23 -17.10
C CYS A 919 -18.52 2.45 -16.38
N ASP A 920 -19.84 2.59 -16.37
CA ASP A 920 -20.64 3.62 -15.69
C ASP A 920 -20.99 3.29 -14.22
N LYS A 921 -20.45 2.19 -13.67
CA LYS A 921 -20.82 1.62 -12.37
C LYS A 921 -19.61 1.31 -11.51
N LEU A 922 -19.78 1.33 -10.19
CA LEU A 922 -18.74 0.96 -9.23
C LEU A 922 -18.66 -0.58 -9.05
N PHE A 923 -18.62 -1.33 -10.17
CA PHE A 923 -18.73 -2.80 -10.22
C PHE A 923 -17.57 -3.53 -9.51
N TYR A 924 -16.43 -2.85 -9.37
CA TYR A 924 -15.16 -3.32 -8.82
C TYR A 924 -15.02 -3.21 -7.29
N LEU A 925 -16.06 -2.75 -6.59
CA LEU A 925 -16.08 -2.60 -5.12
C LEU A 925 -16.19 -3.90 -4.33
#